data_AF-A0A7N2RET7-F1
#
_entry.id   AF-A0A7N2RET7-F1
#
_cell.length_a   1.000
_cell.length_b   1.000
_cell.length_c   1.000
_cell.angle_alpha   90.00
_cell.angle_beta   90.00
_cell.angle_gamma   90.00
#
_symmetry.space_group_name_H-M   'P 1'
#
loop_
_entity.id
_entity.type
_entity.pdbx_description
1 polymer ?
#
loop_
_entity_poly.entity_id
_entity_poly.type
_entity_poly.pdbx_seq_one_letter_code
_entity_poly.pdbx_strand_id
1 'polypeptide(L)'
;MDKEIEILTRLVANHLHLAQFEPLRAVILALRSRNPDLALAVLQTIVARSGRFQNILWSDSCPSPPLLTYMSTLELLQQFDDNSNASSAWSFDPETLRLRAEFLLLVQHLIDRVSESMRNNFDIQSLEKEVLNGSEGYDERAEVLEREKCEELRDVNGGFDECVRVLDRVLELGVKRLKPDADVDVDGNGNDIDMSSVEESELVCLKRVILDYADVFDALCWNIQRQVRGWEGFDSGLAETARSEEEGEALRVLGLIQRSVQLAHLDAIKECLKEGNVDGAVPRIRFLHTDYGVEEDEYRAVSSPVKGDLSVFISSWLIMGEGWRWNHRGPTGVSFLWKIIWMANIPEKRKWGIYRSFALPLLYGICMVLQDLIRSVSSRKGIFGDSWQAMREKFLGIYGEALSSNCRDLVQMIQVIQDEFLSEEIETYKALDDSQIPPPLECFQRYLAELKSDTNIHEKTSSLNVAVSSCMRDMYHYARVSNLHVLECVMDSALSAVKREQLQEASNVLMLFPRLQPLVASMGWDLLSGKTTARRSLMQQLWTSKSQVLRLEESSLYGNQSDEISCVEHLCDNLCYQLDVASFVACVNSGRSWNSKFSLLLSGKEQIALAEEVAQSDFFVENFVLERLSVQSPLRVLFDVVPGIKFQEAIELISMQPIASPTDAWKRKQDVELMHMRYALESVVLALAAMERCTGDERESHHQLALCHLKDLQNHLEAINNIARKHFVGFA
;
A
#
# COMPACT_ATOMS: atom_id res chain seq x y z
N MET A 1 -8.89 31.04 63.72
CA MET A 1 -9.02 31.19 62.26
C MET A 1 -8.62 32.60 61.89
N ASP A 2 -7.68 32.75 60.98
CA ASP A 2 -7.31 34.05 60.43
C ASP A 2 -8.49 34.66 59.68
N LYS A 3 -8.80 35.94 59.90
CA LYS A 3 -9.87 36.68 59.22
C LYS A 3 -9.75 36.60 57.69
N GLU A 4 -8.52 36.46 57.18
CA GLU A 4 -8.22 36.30 55.76
C GLU A 4 -8.74 34.97 55.20
N ILE A 5 -8.57 33.86 55.94
CA ILE A 5 -9.10 32.54 55.54
C ILE A 5 -10.63 32.58 55.48
N GLU A 6 -11.29 33.20 56.47
CA GLU A 6 -12.75 33.34 56.51
C GLU A 6 -13.30 34.13 55.29
N ILE A 7 -12.60 35.19 54.89
CA ILE A 7 -12.95 35.96 53.69
C ILE A 7 -12.76 35.11 52.43
N LEU A 8 -11.63 34.41 52.30
CA LEU A 8 -11.35 33.54 51.15
C LEU A 8 -12.37 32.41 51.03
N THR A 9 -12.75 31.75 52.14
CA THR A 9 -13.78 30.69 52.12
C THR A 9 -15.15 31.23 51.72
N ARG A 10 -15.52 32.45 52.13
CA ARG A 10 -16.76 33.11 51.67
C ARG A 10 -16.71 33.43 50.17
N LEU A 11 -15.57 33.88 49.67
CA LEU A 11 -15.37 34.15 48.25
C LEU A 11 -15.44 32.87 47.42
N VAL A 12 -14.87 31.76 47.88
CA VAL A 12 -15.02 30.42 47.28
C VAL A 12 -16.50 30.06 47.16
N ALA A 13 -17.25 30.15 48.25
CA ALA A 13 -18.68 29.83 48.24
C ALA A 13 -19.49 30.72 47.28
N ASN A 14 -19.17 32.01 47.22
CA ASN A 14 -19.84 32.96 46.31
C ASN A 14 -19.55 32.65 44.83
N HIS A 15 -18.29 32.42 44.46
CA HIS A 15 -17.94 32.12 43.07
C HIS A 15 -18.39 30.71 42.64
N LEU A 16 -18.47 29.76 43.58
CA LEU A 16 -19.09 28.46 43.35
C LEU A 16 -20.61 28.61 43.10
N HIS A 17 -21.30 29.41 43.91
CA HIS A 17 -22.73 29.70 43.75
C HIS A 17 -23.05 30.36 42.41
N LEU A 18 -22.17 31.21 41.90
CA LEU A 18 -22.31 31.88 40.60
C LEU A 18 -21.73 31.07 39.41
N ALA A 19 -21.24 29.85 39.65
CA ALA A 19 -20.57 29.01 38.65
C ALA A 19 -19.47 29.75 37.86
N GLN A 20 -18.69 30.61 38.53
CA GLN A 20 -17.60 31.38 37.92
C GLN A 20 -16.26 30.68 38.18
N PHE A 21 -15.87 29.78 37.29
CA PHE A 21 -14.72 28.90 37.54
C PHE A 21 -13.38 29.65 37.65
N GLU A 22 -13.05 30.59 36.75
CA GLU A 22 -11.75 31.29 36.81
C GLU A 22 -11.58 32.14 38.09
N PRO A 23 -12.58 32.94 38.53
CA PRO A 23 -12.53 33.58 39.84
C PRO A 23 -12.44 32.59 41.00
N LEU A 24 -13.22 31.49 40.95
CA LEU A 24 -13.15 30.42 41.95
C LEU A 24 -11.74 29.84 42.06
N ARG A 25 -11.12 29.49 40.93
CA ARG A 25 -9.76 28.97 40.81
C ARG A 25 -8.74 29.94 41.40
N ALA A 26 -8.83 31.23 41.09
CA ALA A 26 -7.93 32.24 41.65
C ALA A 26 -8.03 32.32 43.18
N VAL A 27 -9.25 32.26 43.73
CA VAL A 27 -9.47 32.28 45.18
C VAL A 27 -9.00 30.97 45.84
N ILE A 28 -9.16 29.81 45.19
CA ILE A 28 -8.63 28.52 45.67
C ILE A 28 -7.10 28.54 45.71
N LEU A 29 -6.44 29.08 44.69
CA LEU A 29 -4.98 29.25 44.67
C LEU A 29 -4.48 30.16 45.79
N ALA A 30 -5.21 31.26 46.07
CA ALA A 30 -4.92 32.14 47.20
C ALA A 30 -5.15 31.43 48.54
N LEU A 31 -6.25 30.67 48.68
CA LEU A 31 -6.58 29.88 49.87
C LEU A 31 -5.51 28.83 50.16
N ARG A 32 -5.02 28.13 49.14
CA ARG A 32 -3.96 27.12 49.25
C ARG A 32 -2.69 27.67 49.90
N SER A 33 -2.30 28.91 49.56
CA SER A 33 -1.10 29.55 50.13
C SER A 33 -1.21 29.80 51.64
N ARG A 34 -2.44 29.82 52.18
CA ARG A 34 -2.74 30.08 53.60
C ARG A 34 -3.16 28.81 54.35
N ASN A 35 -3.95 27.95 53.71
CA ASN A 35 -4.47 26.70 54.26
C ASN A 35 -4.62 25.66 53.12
N PRO A 36 -3.60 24.81 52.88
CA PRO A 36 -3.62 23.83 51.81
C PRO A 36 -4.66 22.73 52.04
N ASP A 37 -4.88 22.30 53.29
CA ASP A 37 -5.83 21.22 53.62
C ASP A 37 -7.28 21.64 53.33
N LEU A 38 -7.63 22.90 53.61
CA LEU A 38 -8.96 23.44 53.31
C LEU A 38 -9.18 23.61 51.80
N ALA A 39 -8.16 24.06 51.06
CA ALA A 39 -8.23 24.16 49.60
C ALA A 39 -8.39 22.78 48.95
N LEU A 40 -7.66 21.77 49.46
CA LEU A 40 -7.81 20.36 49.06
C LEU A 40 -9.23 19.87 49.34
N ALA A 41 -9.73 20.01 50.56
CA ALA A 41 -11.06 19.54 50.95
C ALA A 41 -12.18 20.17 50.11
N VAL A 42 -12.06 21.46 49.74
CA VAL A 42 -13.01 22.13 48.84
C VAL A 42 -13.03 21.46 47.46
N LEU A 43 -11.87 21.28 46.83
CA LEU A 43 -11.77 20.64 45.51
C LEU A 43 -12.27 19.18 45.56
N GLN A 44 -11.90 18.44 46.61
CA GLN A 44 -12.36 17.08 46.83
C GLN A 44 -13.88 17.00 46.98
N THR A 45 -14.48 17.93 47.72
CA THR A 45 -15.93 17.99 47.90
C THR A 45 -16.65 18.29 46.58
N ILE A 46 -16.11 19.20 45.76
CA ILE A 46 -16.68 19.52 44.45
C ILE A 46 -16.65 18.29 43.53
N VAL A 47 -15.52 17.58 43.48
CA VAL A 47 -15.35 16.41 42.61
C VAL A 47 -16.15 15.20 43.13
N ALA A 48 -16.16 14.92 44.43
CA ALA A 48 -16.92 13.81 45.02
C ALA A 48 -18.45 13.99 44.87
N ARG A 49 -18.93 15.24 44.86
CA ARG A 49 -20.34 15.56 44.57
C ARG A 49 -20.63 15.73 43.08
N SER A 50 -19.67 15.49 42.19
CA SER A 50 -19.82 15.70 40.75
C SER A 50 -20.35 17.10 40.39
N GLY A 51 -19.90 18.12 41.14
CA GLY A 51 -20.32 19.51 40.94
C GLY A 51 -21.80 19.78 41.27
N ARG A 52 -22.54 18.78 41.77
CA ARG A 52 -23.98 18.87 42.07
C ARG A 52 -24.18 19.48 43.45
N PHE A 53 -24.30 20.80 43.50
CA PHE A 53 -24.70 21.53 44.70
C PHE A 53 -26.07 22.16 44.51
N GLN A 54 -26.83 22.25 45.60
CA GLN A 54 -28.10 22.96 45.60
C GLN A 54 -27.88 24.46 45.41
N ASN A 55 -28.79 25.10 44.67
CA ASN A 55 -28.82 26.53 44.45
C ASN A 55 -27.60 27.11 43.70
N ILE A 56 -26.95 26.40 42.77
CA ILE A 56 -25.96 27.02 41.87
C ILE A 56 -26.69 27.75 40.72
N LEU A 57 -26.28 28.99 40.45
CA LEU A 57 -26.62 29.73 39.25
C LEU A 57 -25.59 29.40 38.17
N TRP A 58 -25.93 28.47 37.27
CA TRP A 58 -25.07 28.11 36.15
C TRP A 58 -24.83 29.30 35.24
N SER A 59 -23.59 29.47 34.78
CA SER A 59 -23.14 30.62 34.00
C SER A 59 -22.51 30.18 32.68
N ASP A 60 -22.34 31.10 31.74
CA ASP A 60 -21.66 30.81 30.46
C ASP A 60 -20.22 30.31 30.66
N SER A 61 -19.57 30.67 31.78
CA SER A 61 -18.22 30.21 32.11
C SER A 61 -18.18 28.77 32.61
N CYS A 62 -19.28 28.26 33.14
CA CYS A 62 -19.43 26.88 33.58
C CYS A 62 -20.91 26.49 33.52
N PRO A 63 -21.41 26.05 32.35
CA PRO A 63 -22.84 25.78 32.15
C PRO A 63 -23.38 24.54 32.84
N SER A 64 -22.54 23.59 33.24
CA SER A 64 -23.00 22.29 33.76
C SER A 64 -22.17 21.75 34.93
N PRO A 65 -22.79 20.94 35.81
CA PRO A 65 -22.07 20.27 36.92
C PRO A 65 -20.91 19.36 36.48
N PRO A 66 -21.03 18.55 35.41
CA PRO A 66 -19.91 17.75 34.89
C PRO A 66 -18.71 18.58 34.45
N LEU A 67 -18.92 19.76 33.87
CA LEU A 67 -17.83 20.66 33.51
C LEU A 67 -17.14 21.26 34.75
N LEU A 68 -17.92 21.67 35.75
CA LEU A 68 -17.38 22.12 37.04
C LEU A 68 -16.51 21.02 37.69
N THR A 69 -16.99 19.77 37.62
CA THR A 69 -16.28 18.59 38.12
C THR A 69 -14.97 18.41 37.38
N TYR A 70 -14.99 18.38 36.05
CA TYR A 70 -13.81 18.17 35.23
C TYR A 70 -12.74 19.25 35.48
N MET A 71 -13.14 20.53 35.46
CA MET A 71 -12.22 21.65 35.70
C MET A 71 -11.65 21.63 37.13
N SER A 72 -12.48 21.26 38.12
CA SER A 72 -12.02 21.09 39.52
C SER A 72 -11.09 19.89 39.68
N THR A 73 -11.32 18.79 38.92
CA THR A 73 -10.41 17.63 38.88
C THR A 73 -9.07 18.02 38.29
N LEU A 74 -9.03 18.77 37.19
CA LEU A 74 -7.76 19.24 36.61
C LEU A 74 -6.97 20.10 37.59
N GLU A 75 -7.65 21.00 38.30
CA GLU A 75 -6.99 21.83 39.31
C GLU A 75 -6.52 21.01 40.51
N LEU A 76 -7.30 20.01 40.95
CA LEU A 76 -6.91 19.08 41.99
C LEU A 76 -5.63 18.30 41.62
N LEU A 77 -5.56 17.77 40.40
CA LEU A 77 -4.39 17.02 39.95
C LEU A 77 -3.16 17.93 39.86
N GLN A 78 -3.30 19.09 39.19
CA GLN A 78 -2.21 20.05 39.03
C GLN A 78 -1.68 20.61 40.35
N GLN A 79 -2.53 20.77 41.37
CA GLN A 79 -2.13 21.38 42.64
C GLN A 79 -1.45 20.41 43.61
N PHE A 80 -1.63 19.09 43.46
CA PHE A 80 -1.19 18.09 44.43
C PHE A 80 -0.23 17.03 43.86
N ASP A 81 0.25 17.21 42.63
CA ASP A 81 1.33 16.41 42.01
C ASP A 81 2.70 16.53 42.73
N ASP A 82 2.94 17.63 43.47
CA ASP A 82 4.29 18.01 43.95
C ASP A 82 4.70 17.47 45.34
N ASN A 83 3.89 16.67 46.03
CA ASN A 83 4.33 16.03 47.27
C ASN A 83 3.65 14.69 47.50
N SER A 84 4.45 13.74 47.95
CA SER A 84 4.16 12.33 48.25
C SER A 84 3.09 12.06 49.33
N ASN A 85 2.08 12.92 49.47
CA ASN A 85 0.98 12.81 50.42
C ASN A 85 -0.43 12.91 49.76
N ALA A 86 -0.54 13.13 48.43
CA ALA A 86 -1.83 12.99 47.73
C ALA A 86 -2.30 11.52 47.68
N SER A 87 -1.39 10.58 47.93
CA SER A 87 -1.60 9.13 47.89
C SER A 87 -2.31 8.53 49.11
N SER A 88 -2.71 9.29 50.13
CA SER A 88 -3.30 8.71 51.35
C SER A 88 -4.77 9.05 51.63
N ALA A 89 -5.41 9.96 50.89
CA ALA A 89 -6.78 10.40 51.22
C ALA A 89 -7.84 10.10 50.14
N TRP A 90 -7.45 9.97 48.87
CA TRP A 90 -8.36 9.59 47.78
C TRP A 90 -7.81 8.32 47.11
N SER A 91 -8.61 7.26 47.05
CA SER A 91 -8.19 5.91 46.61
C SER A 91 -7.89 5.78 45.10
N PHE A 92 -8.04 6.83 44.29
CA PHE A 92 -7.85 6.77 42.84
C PHE A 92 -6.46 7.18 42.39
N ASP A 93 -5.95 6.53 41.36
CA ASP A 93 -4.82 7.07 40.61
C ASP A 93 -5.22 8.35 39.83
N PRO A 94 -4.29 9.30 39.63
CA PRO A 94 -4.55 10.58 38.94
C PRO A 94 -5.24 10.46 37.58
N GLU A 95 -4.84 9.49 36.77
CA GLU A 95 -5.37 9.29 35.42
C GLU A 95 -6.79 8.71 35.46
N THR A 96 -7.08 7.78 36.36
CA THR A 96 -8.40 7.19 36.56
C THR A 96 -9.39 8.24 37.03
N LEU A 97 -9.03 9.13 37.96
CA LEU A 97 -9.91 10.21 38.39
C LEU A 97 -10.20 11.19 37.25
N ARG A 98 -9.17 11.54 36.46
CA ARG A 98 -9.33 12.37 35.26
C ARG A 98 -10.28 11.73 34.25
N LEU A 99 -10.08 10.45 33.94
CA LEU A 99 -10.89 9.70 32.97
C LEU A 99 -12.36 9.59 33.42
N ARG A 100 -12.60 9.34 34.72
CA ARG A 100 -13.97 9.30 35.28
C ARG A 100 -14.67 10.66 35.22
N ALA A 101 -13.94 11.76 35.45
CA ALA A 101 -14.51 13.10 35.31
C ALA A 101 -14.77 13.48 33.83
N GLU A 102 -13.85 13.11 32.92
CA GLU A 102 -14.02 13.30 31.48
C GLU A 102 -15.21 12.49 30.93
N PHE A 103 -15.42 11.27 31.43
CA PHE A 103 -16.57 10.44 31.09
C PHE A 103 -17.90 11.17 31.34
N LEU A 104 -18.05 11.83 32.51
CA LEU A 104 -19.25 12.61 32.80
C LEU A 104 -19.46 13.78 31.82
N LEU A 105 -18.37 14.44 31.42
CA LEU A 105 -18.43 15.54 30.46
C LEU A 105 -18.87 15.05 29.08
N LEU A 106 -18.36 13.90 28.61
CA LEU A 106 -18.73 13.30 27.33
C LEU A 106 -20.20 12.87 27.32
N VAL A 107 -20.67 12.21 28.39
CA VAL A 107 -22.07 11.79 28.51
C VAL A 107 -23.01 13.00 28.61
N GLN A 108 -22.67 14.02 29.39
CA GLN A 108 -23.44 15.26 29.46
C GLN A 108 -23.50 15.96 28.09
N HIS A 109 -22.40 15.99 27.35
CA HIS A 109 -22.38 16.56 26.01
C HIS A 109 -23.35 15.82 25.08
N LEU A 110 -23.40 14.49 25.15
CA LEU A 110 -24.38 13.69 24.40
C LEU A 110 -25.82 14.02 24.80
N ILE A 111 -26.12 14.12 26.11
CA ILE A 111 -27.45 14.49 26.62
C ILE A 111 -27.87 15.86 26.09
N ASP A 112 -26.99 16.85 26.15
CA ASP A 112 -27.27 18.22 25.70
C ASP A 112 -27.54 18.24 24.19
N ARG A 113 -26.74 17.51 23.40
CA ARG A 113 -26.90 17.41 21.93
C ARG A 113 -28.20 16.71 21.53
N VAL A 114 -28.53 15.61 22.19
CA VAL A 114 -29.79 14.88 21.94
C VAL A 114 -30.99 15.73 22.32
N SER A 115 -30.90 16.44 23.45
CA SER A 115 -31.95 17.35 23.92
C SER A 115 -32.12 18.56 22.99
N GLU A 116 -31.03 19.11 22.46
CA GLU A 116 -31.05 20.19 21.46
C GLU A 116 -31.69 19.70 20.14
N SER A 117 -31.33 18.50 19.68
CA SER A 117 -31.92 17.87 18.50
C SER A 117 -33.44 17.65 18.66
N MET A 118 -33.88 17.23 19.87
CA MET A 118 -35.30 17.11 20.21
C MET A 118 -36.04 18.45 20.13
N ARG A 119 -35.44 19.54 20.62
CA ARG A 119 -36.03 20.89 20.56
C ARG A 119 -36.09 21.43 19.13
N ASN A 120 -35.02 21.27 18.36
CA ASN A 120 -34.97 21.73 16.97
C ASN A 120 -35.99 21.01 16.08
N ASN A 121 -36.23 19.71 16.30
CA ASN A 121 -37.27 18.97 15.60
C ASN A 121 -38.68 19.48 15.95
N PHE A 122 -38.91 19.90 17.20
CA PHE A 122 -40.18 20.49 17.62
C PHE A 122 -40.42 21.88 17.02
N ASP A 123 -39.37 22.69 16.90
CA ASP A 123 -39.44 24.04 16.32
C ASP A 123 -39.69 24.02 14.81
N ILE A 124 -39.06 23.09 14.06
CA ILE A 124 -39.32 22.90 12.63
C ILE A 124 -40.77 22.44 12.40
N GLN A 125 -41.27 21.52 13.23
CA GLN A 125 -42.66 21.05 13.15
C GLN A 125 -43.68 22.14 13.50
N SER A 126 -43.39 23.01 14.48
CA SER A 126 -44.25 24.17 14.78
C SER A 126 -44.31 25.15 13.60
N LEU A 127 -43.17 25.38 12.94
CA LEU A 127 -43.09 26.28 11.78
C LEU A 127 -43.83 25.71 10.57
N GLU A 128 -43.73 24.40 10.29
CA GLU A 128 -44.50 23.73 9.23
C GLU A 128 -46.01 23.78 9.51
N LYS A 129 -46.43 23.66 10.78
CA LYS A 129 -47.83 23.72 11.19
C LYS A 129 -48.40 25.15 11.10
N GLU A 130 -47.60 26.18 11.38
CA GLU A 130 -47.99 27.58 11.18
C GLU A 130 -48.12 27.95 9.69
N VAL A 131 -47.28 27.40 8.81
CA VAL A 131 -47.38 27.62 7.36
C VAL A 131 -48.65 26.98 6.77
N LEU A 132 -49.10 25.85 7.32
CA LEU A 132 -50.33 25.18 6.90
C LEU A 132 -51.62 25.81 7.48
N ASN A 133 -51.55 26.39 8.67
CA ASN A 133 -52.69 27.08 9.30
C ASN A 133 -52.97 28.49 8.73
N GLY A 134 -52.13 28.98 7.81
CA GLY A 134 -52.32 30.26 7.12
C GLY A 134 -53.39 30.26 6.02
N SER A 135 -53.99 29.11 5.68
CA SER A 135 -55.13 29.06 4.76
C SER A 135 -56.41 28.67 5.49
N GLU A 136 -57.24 29.67 5.82
CA GLU A 136 -58.58 29.47 6.36
C GLU A 136 -59.47 28.69 5.38
N GLY A 137 -60.04 27.58 5.85
CA GLY A 137 -61.07 26.84 5.14
C GLY A 137 -61.50 25.60 5.92
N TYR A 138 -62.62 25.71 6.64
CA TYR A 138 -63.30 24.66 7.41
C TYR A 138 -63.36 23.29 6.70
N ASP A 139 -62.88 22.22 7.35
CA ASP A 139 -63.41 20.86 7.16
C ASP A 139 -63.20 20.00 8.42
N GLU A 140 -64.31 19.55 9.03
CA GLU A 140 -64.38 18.69 10.23
C GLU A 140 -63.80 17.28 9.99
N ARG A 141 -63.34 16.98 8.77
CA ARG A 141 -62.65 15.74 8.39
C ARG A 141 -61.14 15.77 8.58
N ALA A 142 -60.55 16.94 8.83
CA ALA A 142 -59.11 17.11 9.07
C ALA A 142 -58.68 16.68 10.49
N GLU A 143 -59.57 16.77 11.49
CA GLU A 143 -59.22 16.42 12.88
C GLU A 143 -58.93 14.91 13.10
N VAL A 144 -59.48 14.03 12.26
CA VAL A 144 -59.24 12.57 12.37
C VAL A 144 -57.91 12.19 11.70
N LEU A 145 -57.60 12.77 10.54
CA LEU A 145 -56.31 12.57 9.86
C LEU A 145 -55.15 13.27 10.60
N GLU A 146 -55.38 14.41 11.24
CA GLU A 146 -54.38 15.04 12.10
C GLU A 146 -54.12 14.24 13.39
N ARG A 147 -55.13 13.55 13.92
CA ARG A 147 -54.97 12.68 15.11
C ARG A 147 -54.20 11.40 14.76
N GLU A 148 -54.46 10.82 13.59
CA GLU A 148 -53.68 9.67 13.07
C GLU A 148 -52.23 10.06 12.71
N LYS A 149 -52.00 11.23 12.09
CA LYS A 149 -50.63 11.76 11.88
C LYS A 149 -49.91 12.11 13.19
N CYS A 150 -50.61 12.63 14.20
CA CYS A 150 -50.00 12.90 15.51
C CYS A 150 -49.69 11.63 16.30
N GLU A 151 -50.39 10.52 16.06
CA GLU A 151 -50.05 9.21 16.62
C GLU A 151 -48.82 8.61 15.93
N GLU A 152 -48.70 8.69 14.60
CA GLU A 152 -47.47 8.28 13.88
C GLU A 152 -46.24 9.16 14.21
N LEU A 153 -46.44 10.44 14.53
CA LEU A 153 -45.37 11.38 14.92
C LEU A 153 -44.92 11.23 16.40
N ARG A 154 -45.76 10.66 17.27
CA ARG A 154 -45.34 10.30 18.65
C ARG A 154 -44.31 9.18 18.67
N ASP A 155 -44.36 8.26 17.70
CA ASP A 155 -43.41 7.15 17.60
C ASP A 155 -41.98 7.62 17.24
N VAL A 156 -41.84 8.75 16.53
CA VAL A 156 -40.51 9.30 16.18
C VAL A 156 -39.89 10.13 17.31
N ASN A 157 -40.72 10.83 18.10
CA ASN A 157 -40.28 11.70 19.20
C ASN A 157 -40.09 10.94 20.52
N GLY A 158 -40.86 9.86 20.76
CA GLY A 158 -40.70 8.99 21.93
C GLY A 158 -39.34 8.28 21.99
N GLY A 159 -38.69 8.09 20.84
CA GLY A 159 -37.37 7.46 20.77
C GLY A 159 -36.23 8.30 21.34
N PHE A 160 -36.29 9.63 21.25
CA PHE A 160 -35.25 10.50 21.82
C PHE A 160 -35.39 10.70 23.33
N ASP A 161 -36.63 10.71 23.86
CA ASP A 161 -36.90 10.76 25.30
C ASP A 161 -36.30 9.52 26.00
N GLU A 162 -36.45 8.35 25.37
CA GLU A 162 -35.82 7.11 25.81
C GLU A 162 -34.28 7.21 25.78
N CYS A 163 -33.69 7.77 24.73
CA CYS A 163 -32.24 7.95 24.62
C CYS A 163 -31.68 8.85 25.73
N VAL A 164 -32.35 9.98 26.02
CA VAL A 164 -31.96 10.89 27.11
C VAL A 164 -32.04 10.17 28.45
N ARG A 165 -33.13 9.43 28.69
CA ARG A 165 -33.30 8.66 29.93
C ARG A 165 -32.20 7.62 30.14
N VAL A 166 -31.80 6.90 29.08
CA VAL A 166 -30.71 5.92 29.14
C VAL A 166 -29.37 6.61 29.39
N LEU A 167 -29.08 7.72 28.71
CA LEU A 167 -27.85 8.49 28.92
C LEU A 167 -27.79 9.11 30.32
N ASP A 168 -28.90 9.57 30.88
CA ASP A 168 -28.99 10.06 32.26
C ASP A 168 -28.64 8.96 33.26
N ARG A 169 -29.15 7.73 33.07
CA ARG A 169 -28.75 6.58 33.90
C ARG A 169 -27.25 6.27 33.81
N VAL A 170 -26.68 6.37 32.61
CA VAL A 170 -25.23 6.21 32.38
C VAL A 170 -24.43 7.32 33.07
N LEU A 171 -24.94 8.56 33.05
CA LEU A 171 -24.34 9.69 33.76
C LEU A 171 -24.36 9.48 35.28
N GLU A 172 -25.49 9.03 35.83
CA GLU A 172 -25.61 8.71 37.27
C GLU A 172 -24.65 7.60 37.70
N LEU A 173 -24.46 6.58 36.85
CA LEU A 173 -23.47 5.53 37.07
C LEU A 173 -22.05 6.10 37.13
N GLY A 174 -21.71 7.06 36.26
CA GLY A 174 -20.45 7.78 36.32
C GLY A 174 -20.28 8.62 37.60
N VAL A 175 -21.34 9.26 38.07
CA VAL A 175 -21.33 10.12 39.28
C VAL A 175 -21.05 9.29 40.52
N LYS A 176 -21.66 8.11 40.64
CA LYS A 176 -21.40 7.17 41.74
C LYS A 176 -19.94 6.74 41.77
N ARG A 177 -19.32 6.55 40.59
CA ARG A 177 -17.91 6.16 40.46
C ARG A 177 -16.92 7.27 40.83
N LEU A 178 -17.35 8.50 41.10
CA LEU A 178 -16.46 9.56 41.61
C LEU A 178 -16.38 9.61 43.15
N LYS A 179 -17.28 8.91 43.86
CA LYS A 179 -17.26 8.88 45.33
C LYS A 179 -16.08 8.05 45.87
N PRO A 180 -15.39 8.49 46.93
CA PRO A 180 -14.36 7.70 47.60
C PRO A 180 -14.98 6.57 48.46
N ASP A 181 -14.27 5.45 48.61
CA ASP A 181 -14.74 4.22 49.29
C ASP A 181 -15.10 4.38 50.78
N ALA A 182 -14.81 5.52 51.39
CA ALA A 182 -14.94 5.76 52.84
C ALA A 182 -16.20 6.53 53.26
N ASP A 183 -16.97 7.10 52.32
CA ASP A 183 -18.21 7.82 52.65
C ASP A 183 -19.40 6.85 52.69
N VAL A 184 -19.62 6.26 53.87
CA VAL A 184 -20.95 5.75 54.25
C VAL A 184 -21.81 6.99 54.52
N ASP A 185 -22.81 7.23 53.67
CA ASP A 185 -23.71 8.38 53.76
C ASP A 185 -24.22 8.62 55.21
N VAL A 186 -23.88 9.78 55.79
CA VAL A 186 -24.40 10.21 57.11
C VAL A 186 -25.74 10.95 57.00
N ASP A 187 -26.17 11.33 55.79
CA ASP A 187 -27.48 11.96 55.57
C ASP A 187 -28.43 10.98 54.84
N GLY A 188 -29.01 10.06 55.62
CA GLY A 188 -30.06 9.13 55.19
C GLY A 188 -31.40 9.83 54.92
N ASN A 189 -31.47 10.69 53.90
CA ASN A 189 -32.73 11.20 53.37
C ASN A 189 -32.60 11.67 51.91
N GLY A 190 -32.25 10.73 51.03
CA GLY A 190 -32.47 10.85 49.59
C GLY A 190 -33.22 9.60 49.15
N ASN A 191 -34.32 9.75 48.40
CA ASN A 191 -34.97 8.62 47.74
C ASN A 191 -33.90 7.86 46.95
N ASP A 192 -33.55 6.65 47.40
CA ASP A 192 -32.89 5.66 46.57
C ASP A 192 -33.83 5.41 45.39
N ILE A 193 -33.57 6.12 44.28
CA ILE A 193 -34.10 5.74 42.98
C ILE A 193 -33.46 4.39 42.73
N ASP A 194 -34.27 3.36 42.94
CA ASP A 194 -34.04 1.97 42.56
C ASP A 194 -33.30 1.95 41.21
N MET A 195 -32.02 1.59 41.25
CA MET A 195 -31.15 1.50 40.08
C MET A 195 -31.68 0.36 39.22
N SER A 196 -32.46 0.69 38.19
CA SER A 196 -32.61 -0.21 37.06
C SER A 196 -31.23 -0.33 36.41
N SER A 197 -30.62 -1.50 36.57
CA SER A 197 -29.43 -1.88 35.83
C SER A 197 -29.66 -1.61 34.35
N VAL A 198 -28.76 -0.86 33.69
CA VAL A 198 -28.87 -0.64 32.24
C VAL A 198 -28.64 -1.98 31.54
N GLU A 199 -29.68 -2.49 30.90
CA GLU A 199 -29.63 -3.73 30.13
C GLU A 199 -29.22 -3.45 28.68
N GLU A 200 -28.67 -4.47 28.01
CA GLU A 200 -28.28 -4.39 26.61
C GLU A 200 -29.47 -4.01 25.69
N SER A 201 -30.67 -4.48 26.03
CA SER A 201 -31.92 -4.18 25.32
C SER A 201 -32.28 -2.69 25.35
N GLU A 202 -31.95 -1.97 26.42
CA GLU A 202 -32.22 -0.53 26.56
C GLU A 202 -31.27 0.30 25.69
N LEU A 203 -30.02 -0.16 25.50
CA LEU A 203 -29.02 0.55 24.69
C LEU A 203 -29.32 0.53 23.19
N VAL A 204 -30.24 -0.32 22.73
CA VAL A 204 -30.67 -0.39 21.32
C VAL A 204 -31.27 0.93 20.85
N CYS A 205 -31.93 1.70 21.74
CA CYS A 205 -32.51 3.00 21.39
C CYS A 205 -31.44 4.01 20.93
N LEU A 206 -30.20 3.86 21.42
CA LEU A 206 -29.09 4.74 21.10
C LEU A 206 -28.54 4.53 19.67
N LYS A 207 -28.93 3.47 18.95
CA LYS A 207 -28.37 3.14 17.63
C LYS A 207 -28.34 4.33 16.67
N ARG A 208 -29.43 5.10 16.57
CA ARG A 208 -29.48 6.31 15.71
C ARG A 208 -28.53 7.39 16.22
N VAL A 209 -28.57 7.66 17.53
CA VAL A 209 -27.75 8.69 18.20
C VAL A 209 -26.26 8.40 18.08
N ILE A 210 -25.88 7.12 18.17
CA ILE A 210 -24.50 6.66 17.96
C ILE A 210 -24.02 7.01 16.56
N LEU A 211 -24.86 6.83 15.53
CA LEU A 211 -24.47 7.15 14.16
C LEU A 211 -24.41 8.66 13.91
N ASP A 212 -25.31 9.44 14.50
CA ASP A 212 -25.37 10.90 14.34
C ASP A 212 -24.22 11.62 15.08
N TYR A 213 -23.76 11.07 16.22
CA TYR A 213 -22.71 11.65 17.06
C TYR A 213 -21.52 10.69 17.23
N ALA A 214 -21.15 10.00 16.16
CA ALA A 214 -20.15 8.92 16.19
C ALA A 214 -18.80 9.34 16.76
N ASP A 215 -18.32 10.56 16.46
CA ASP A 215 -17.03 11.06 16.99
C ASP A 215 -17.04 11.22 18.52
N VAL A 216 -18.19 11.58 19.11
CA VAL A 216 -18.33 11.73 20.56
C VAL A 216 -18.41 10.36 21.24
N PHE A 217 -19.13 9.41 20.62
CA PHE A 217 -19.17 8.03 21.10
C PHE A 217 -17.82 7.32 20.95
N ASP A 218 -17.04 7.62 19.94
CA ASP A 218 -15.67 7.12 19.78
C ASP A 218 -14.77 7.61 20.91
N ALA A 219 -14.81 8.92 21.19
CA ALA A 219 -14.10 9.50 22.34
C ALA A 219 -14.55 8.87 23.66
N LEU A 220 -15.85 8.60 23.83
CA LEU A 220 -16.41 7.91 24.99
C LEU A 220 -15.88 6.47 25.09
N CYS A 221 -15.87 5.72 23.99
CA CYS A 221 -15.37 4.34 23.96
C CYS A 221 -13.87 4.27 24.27
N TRP A 222 -13.07 5.23 23.77
CA TRP A 222 -11.65 5.34 24.10
C TRP A 222 -11.42 5.68 25.57
N ASN A 223 -12.20 6.62 26.11
CA ASN A 223 -12.16 6.95 27.52
C ASN A 223 -12.51 5.72 28.39
N ILE A 224 -13.59 4.99 28.06
CA ILE A 224 -13.95 3.73 28.72
C ILE A 224 -12.80 2.72 28.63
N GLN A 225 -12.21 2.52 27.45
CA GLN A 225 -11.14 1.55 27.25
C GLN A 225 -9.93 1.85 28.15
N ARG A 226 -9.59 3.13 28.32
CA ARG A 226 -8.50 3.54 29.22
C ARG A 226 -8.85 3.31 30.69
N GLN A 227 -10.11 3.50 31.10
CA GLN A 227 -10.56 3.18 32.45
C GLN A 227 -10.52 1.67 32.74
N VAL A 228 -10.87 0.83 31.76
CA VAL A 228 -10.87 -0.63 31.91
C VAL A 228 -9.45 -1.20 31.89
N ARG A 229 -8.56 -0.73 30.99
CA ARG A 229 -7.15 -1.18 30.92
C ARG A 229 -6.30 -0.77 32.13
N GLY A 230 -6.61 0.37 32.75
CA GLY A 230 -5.94 0.81 33.99
C GLY A 230 -6.07 -0.18 35.15
N TRP A 231 -7.04 -1.10 35.09
CA TRP A 231 -7.28 -2.14 36.10
C TRP A 231 -6.47 -3.43 35.91
N GLU A 232 -5.90 -3.70 34.73
CA GLU A 232 -5.09 -4.92 34.50
C GLU A 232 -3.68 -4.82 35.13
N GLY A 233 -3.25 -3.63 35.56
CA GLY A 233 -1.92 -3.37 36.14
C GLY A 233 -1.71 -3.86 37.58
N PHE A 234 -2.75 -4.33 38.28
CA PHE A 234 -2.70 -4.78 39.67
C PHE A 234 -3.06 -6.26 39.85
N ASP A 235 -2.65 -7.12 38.91
CA ASP A 235 -2.76 -8.58 39.07
C ASP A 235 -1.67 -9.15 40.00
N SER A 236 -1.70 -8.70 41.27
CA SER A 236 -1.22 -9.54 42.37
C SER A 236 -2.44 -10.26 42.92
N GLY A 237 -2.46 -11.60 42.80
CA GLY A 237 -3.59 -12.51 43.07
C GLY A 237 -4.11 -12.58 44.51
N LEU A 238 -4.26 -11.43 45.15
CA LEU A 238 -4.83 -11.19 46.49
C LEU A 238 -6.02 -10.21 46.44
N ALA A 239 -6.32 -9.59 45.29
CA ALA A 239 -7.34 -8.55 45.13
C ALA A 239 -8.68 -9.02 44.50
N GLU A 240 -8.90 -10.33 44.32
CA GLU A 240 -10.19 -10.84 43.82
C GLU A 240 -11.29 -10.91 44.89
N THR A 241 -10.93 -10.90 46.17
CA THR A 241 -11.87 -11.08 47.30
C THR A 241 -12.40 -9.78 47.91
N ALA A 242 -12.07 -8.60 47.35
CA ALA A 242 -12.46 -7.30 47.88
C ALA A 242 -13.19 -6.41 46.85
N ARG A 243 -13.92 -7.02 45.91
CA ARG A 243 -14.71 -6.29 44.90
C ARG A 243 -16.08 -5.96 45.48
N SER A 244 -16.48 -4.68 45.42
CA SER A 244 -17.88 -4.30 45.63
C SER A 244 -18.71 -4.77 44.44
N GLU A 245 -19.89 -5.35 44.69
CA GLU A 245 -20.82 -5.78 43.63
C GLU A 245 -21.18 -4.62 42.68
N GLU A 246 -21.18 -3.39 43.20
CA GLU A 246 -21.49 -2.15 42.47
C GLU A 246 -20.43 -1.78 41.42
N GLU A 247 -19.14 -2.01 41.69
CA GLU A 247 -18.08 -1.70 40.72
C GLU A 247 -18.05 -2.69 39.54
N GLY A 248 -18.39 -3.96 39.81
CA GLY A 248 -18.50 -4.99 38.78
C GLY A 248 -19.67 -4.72 37.82
N GLU A 249 -20.80 -4.25 38.34
CA GLU A 249 -21.95 -3.84 37.54
C GLU A 249 -21.64 -2.61 36.68
N ALA A 250 -20.94 -1.61 37.24
CA ALA A 250 -20.52 -0.44 36.50
C ALA A 250 -19.67 -0.78 35.27
N LEU A 251 -18.66 -1.64 35.42
CA LEU A 251 -17.83 -2.08 34.31
C LEU A 251 -18.59 -2.87 33.26
N ARG A 252 -19.58 -3.68 33.67
CA ARG A 252 -20.46 -4.38 32.74
C ARG A 252 -21.19 -3.39 31.84
N VAL A 253 -21.78 -2.34 32.41
CA VAL A 253 -22.50 -1.30 31.65
C VAL A 253 -21.56 -0.57 30.68
N LEU A 254 -20.34 -0.23 31.09
CA LEU A 254 -19.36 0.40 30.20
C LEU A 254 -18.99 -0.49 29.00
N GLY A 255 -18.80 -1.78 29.23
CA GLY A 255 -18.57 -2.75 28.16
C GLY A 255 -19.76 -2.87 27.21
N LEU A 256 -21.00 -2.84 27.75
CA LEU A 256 -22.21 -2.83 26.93
C LEU A 256 -22.33 -1.58 26.04
N ILE A 257 -21.87 -0.41 26.50
CA ILE A 257 -21.82 0.81 25.69
C ILE A 257 -20.85 0.63 24.51
N GLN A 258 -19.63 0.17 24.76
CA GLN A 258 -18.64 -0.11 23.71
C GLN A 258 -19.17 -1.12 22.69
N ARG A 259 -19.84 -2.18 23.17
CA ARG A 259 -20.51 -3.19 22.34
C ARG A 259 -21.63 -2.61 21.48
N SER A 260 -22.51 -1.81 22.06
CA SER A 260 -23.62 -1.16 21.34
C SER A 260 -23.10 -0.25 20.21
N VAL A 261 -22.03 0.51 20.48
CA VAL A 261 -21.37 1.36 19.47
C VAL A 261 -20.80 0.51 18.33
N GLN A 262 -20.05 -0.55 18.66
CA GLN A 262 -19.49 -1.48 17.68
C GLN A 262 -20.59 -2.11 16.80
N LEU A 263 -21.68 -2.58 17.40
CA LEU A 263 -22.81 -3.19 16.69
C LEU A 263 -23.53 -2.18 15.78
N ALA A 264 -23.75 -0.95 16.24
CA ALA A 264 -24.38 0.09 15.43
C ALA A 264 -23.57 0.40 14.15
N HIS A 265 -22.24 0.49 14.26
CA HIS A 265 -21.38 0.69 13.10
C HIS A 265 -21.32 -0.53 12.17
N LEU A 266 -21.25 -1.75 12.71
CA LEU A 266 -21.27 -2.99 11.91
C LEU A 266 -22.59 -3.16 11.16
N ASP A 267 -23.72 -2.92 11.81
CA ASP A 267 -25.04 -2.98 11.16
C ASP A 267 -25.18 -1.94 10.06
N ALA A 268 -24.72 -0.71 10.30
CA ALA A 268 -24.77 0.33 9.30
C ALA A 268 -23.88 0.02 8.09
N ILE A 269 -22.71 -0.61 8.29
CA ILE A 269 -21.89 -1.11 7.19
C ILE A 269 -22.67 -2.17 6.40
N LYS A 270 -23.31 -3.13 7.07
CA LYS A 270 -24.13 -4.17 6.40
C LYS A 270 -25.28 -3.57 5.60
N GLU A 271 -25.98 -2.57 6.13
CA GLU A 271 -27.05 -1.87 5.43
C GLU A 271 -26.50 -1.14 4.19
N CYS A 272 -25.40 -0.43 4.33
CA CYS A 272 -24.71 0.21 3.19
C CYS A 272 -24.32 -0.82 2.12
N LEU A 273 -23.84 -2.01 2.52
CA LEU A 273 -23.49 -3.10 1.59
C LEU A 273 -24.72 -3.68 0.88
N LYS A 274 -25.85 -3.84 1.57
CA LYS A 274 -27.13 -4.28 0.96
C LYS A 274 -27.62 -3.28 -0.09
N GLU A 275 -27.39 -1.99 0.13
CA GLU A 275 -27.75 -0.91 -0.80
C GLU A 275 -26.70 -0.69 -1.90
N GLY A 276 -25.56 -1.40 -1.85
CA GLY A 276 -24.43 -1.20 -2.77
C GLY A 276 -23.67 0.12 -2.55
N ASN A 277 -23.93 0.81 -1.43
CA ASN A 277 -23.33 2.08 -1.05
C ASN A 277 -22.00 1.88 -0.31
N VAL A 278 -20.95 1.51 -1.05
CA VAL A 278 -19.59 1.37 -0.48
C VAL A 278 -19.10 2.68 0.15
N ASP A 279 -19.45 3.82 -0.44
CA ASP A 279 -18.92 5.13 -0.02
C ASP A 279 -19.50 5.56 1.35
N GLY A 280 -20.69 5.07 1.72
CA GLY A 280 -21.26 5.22 3.07
C GLY A 280 -20.73 4.20 4.09
N ALA A 281 -20.15 3.08 3.64
CA ALA A 281 -19.59 2.05 4.51
C ALA A 281 -18.16 2.36 4.97
N VAL A 282 -17.31 2.87 4.06
CA VAL A 282 -15.87 3.09 4.31
C VAL A 282 -15.60 3.97 5.55
N PRO A 283 -16.23 5.14 5.73
CA PRO A 283 -15.97 6.01 6.90
C PRO A 283 -16.32 5.37 8.25
N ARG A 284 -17.11 4.30 8.26
CA ARG A 284 -17.53 3.62 9.50
C ARG A 284 -16.48 2.66 10.02
N ILE A 285 -15.50 2.27 9.20
CA ILE A 285 -14.39 1.38 9.59
C ILE A 285 -13.56 2.00 10.72
N ARG A 286 -13.42 3.33 10.74
CA ARG A 286 -12.63 4.05 11.75
C ARG A 286 -13.11 3.84 13.18
N PHE A 287 -14.37 3.47 13.36
CA PHE A 287 -15.00 3.25 14.66
C PHE A 287 -14.99 1.80 15.12
N LEU A 288 -14.44 0.89 14.32
CA LEU A 288 -14.37 -0.53 14.67
C LEU A 288 -13.15 -0.77 15.56
N HIS A 289 -13.33 -1.58 16.60
CA HIS A 289 -12.24 -2.04 17.45
C HIS A 289 -12.38 -3.53 17.79
N THR A 290 -11.24 -4.21 17.95
CA THR A 290 -11.17 -5.64 18.29
C THR A 290 -11.47 -5.92 19.77
N ASP A 291 -11.41 -4.89 20.62
CA ASP A 291 -11.42 -5.06 22.08
C ASP A 291 -12.80 -4.79 22.71
N TYR A 292 -13.82 -4.43 21.93
CA TYR A 292 -15.11 -3.95 22.44
C TYR A 292 -16.15 -5.05 22.73
N GLY A 293 -15.81 -6.34 22.55
CA GLY A 293 -16.58 -7.53 22.98
C GLY A 293 -17.99 -7.71 22.37
N VAL A 294 -18.24 -8.79 21.61
CA VAL A 294 -19.59 -9.19 21.10
C VAL A 294 -19.69 -10.73 21.13
N GLU A 295 -20.79 -11.29 21.62
CA GLU A 295 -21.02 -12.74 21.71
C GLU A 295 -21.36 -13.44 20.37
N GLU A 296 -21.15 -14.77 20.31
CA GLU A 296 -21.27 -15.62 19.11
C GLU A 296 -22.70 -15.76 18.56
N ASP A 297 -23.71 -15.72 19.42
CA ASP A 297 -25.08 -16.11 19.08
C ASP A 297 -25.84 -15.07 18.24
N GLU A 298 -25.47 -13.79 18.35
CA GLU A 298 -26.07 -12.70 17.56
C GLU A 298 -25.60 -12.70 16.10
N TYR A 299 -24.51 -13.41 15.77
CA TYR A 299 -24.02 -13.53 14.39
C TYR A 299 -24.62 -14.72 13.63
N ARG A 300 -25.05 -15.80 14.30
CA ARG A 300 -25.74 -16.93 13.63
C ARG A 300 -27.11 -16.55 13.10
N ALA A 301 -27.81 -15.62 13.74
CA ALA A 301 -29.10 -15.10 13.25
C ALA A 301 -28.95 -14.23 11.99
N VAL A 302 -27.75 -13.70 11.74
CA VAL A 302 -27.41 -12.80 10.61
C VAL A 302 -26.76 -13.56 9.44
N SER A 303 -26.42 -14.85 9.62
CA SER A 303 -26.00 -15.74 8.54
C SER A 303 -27.19 -16.30 7.76
N SER A 304 -27.37 -15.86 6.51
CA SER A 304 -28.02 -16.69 5.50
C SER A 304 -27.18 -17.97 5.30
N PRO A 305 -27.75 -19.17 5.24
CA PRO A 305 -26.99 -20.41 5.26
C PRO A 305 -26.40 -20.70 3.88
N VAL A 306 -25.18 -20.25 3.60
CA VAL A 306 -24.31 -21.01 2.68
C VAL A 306 -23.66 -22.13 3.50
N LYS A 307 -24.48 -23.16 3.79
CA LYS A 307 -24.03 -24.42 4.38
C LYS A 307 -23.13 -25.13 3.36
N GLY A 308 -21.82 -24.91 3.46
CA GLY A 308 -20.84 -25.62 2.63
C GLY A 308 -19.43 -25.58 3.22
N ASP A 309 -18.94 -24.39 3.57
CA ASP A 309 -17.49 -24.24 3.77
C ASP A 309 -17.03 -24.06 5.22
N LEU A 310 -17.93 -23.95 6.20
CA LEU A 310 -17.52 -23.69 7.59
C LEU A 310 -16.67 -24.82 8.20
N SER A 311 -16.94 -26.08 7.84
CA SER A 311 -16.11 -27.19 8.31
C SER A 311 -14.77 -27.25 7.60
N VAL A 312 -14.70 -26.87 6.31
CA VAL A 312 -13.44 -26.79 5.55
C VAL A 312 -12.59 -25.61 6.01
N PHE A 313 -13.21 -24.49 6.39
CA PHE A 313 -12.52 -23.30 6.89
C PHE A 313 -11.86 -23.57 8.25
N ILE A 314 -12.61 -24.15 9.20
CA ILE A 314 -12.10 -24.52 10.53
C ILE A 314 -11.11 -25.70 10.42
N SER A 315 -11.36 -26.67 9.54
CA SER A 315 -10.46 -27.81 9.33
C SER A 315 -9.18 -27.40 8.63
N SER A 316 -9.20 -26.56 7.59
CA SER A 316 -7.98 -26.04 6.96
C SER A 316 -7.19 -25.15 7.92
N TRP A 317 -7.85 -24.33 8.74
CA TRP A 317 -7.19 -23.51 9.76
C TRP A 317 -6.55 -24.32 10.89
N LEU A 318 -7.16 -25.45 11.31
CA LEU A 318 -6.59 -26.36 12.32
C LEU A 318 -5.58 -27.36 11.73
N ILE A 319 -5.74 -27.80 10.48
CA ILE A 319 -4.88 -28.81 9.83
C ILE A 319 -3.57 -28.21 9.30
N MET A 320 -3.51 -26.90 9.01
CA MET A 320 -2.26 -26.23 8.62
C MET A 320 -1.18 -26.19 9.72
N GLY A 321 -1.50 -26.59 10.97
CA GLY A 321 -0.58 -26.60 12.10
C GLY A 321 0.46 -27.73 12.13
N GLU A 322 0.29 -28.84 11.40
CA GLU A 322 1.15 -30.04 11.57
C GLU A 322 2.12 -30.34 10.42
N GLY A 323 2.09 -29.59 9.31
CA GLY A 323 2.78 -29.98 8.07
C GLY A 323 4.09 -29.26 7.72
N TRP A 324 4.42 -28.12 8.32
CA TRP A 324 5.53 -27.27 7.86
C TRP A 324 6.72 -27.32 8.82
N ARG A 325 7.59 -28.33 8.65
CA ARG A 325 8.99 -28.21 9.09
C ARG A 325 9.74 -27.40 8.04
N TRP A 326 10.06 -26.15 8.33
CA TRP A 326 11.07 -25.43 7.56
C TRP A 326 12.21 -24.90 8.44
N ASN A 327 13.41 -25.22 7.97
CA ASN A 327 14.67 -24.64 8.36
C ASN A 327 14.57 -23.12 8.38
N HIS A 328 14.88 -22.55 9.55
CA HIS A 328 15.01 -21.12 9.77
C HIS A 328 16.13 -20.49 8.91
N ARG A 329 15.87 -19.26 8.41
CA ARG A 329 16.72 -18.09 8.68
C ARG A 329 16.06 -16.78 8.22
N GLY A 330 15.66 -15.94 9.18
CA GLY A 330 15.16 -14.57 9.00
C GLY A 330 14.23 -14.13 10.15
N PRO A 331 14.59 -13.12 10.99
CA PRO A 331 13.91 -12.89 12.27
C PRO A 331 12.98 -11.67 12.24
N THR A 332 11.84 -11.70 11.56
CA THR A 332 10.78 -10.65 11.73
C THR A 332 9.37 -11.05 11.28
N GLY A 333 9.13 -12.29 10.87
CA GLY A 333 7.80 -12.76 10.47
C GLY A 333 7.14 -13.65 11.52
N VAL A 334 6.86 -13.14 12.71
CA VAL A 334 6.02 -13.88 13.67
C VAL A 334 4.56 -13.61 13.30
N SER A 335 4.01 -14.48 12.46
CA SER A 335 2.60 -14.51 12.11
C SER A 335 1.73 -14.44 13.37
N PHE A 336 0.69 -13.61 13.33
CA PHE A 336 -0.36 -13.51 14.36
C PHE A 336 -0.97 -14.88 14.68
N LEU A 337 -1.04 -15.79 13.68
CA LEU A 337 -1.39 -17.20 13.86
C LEU A 337 -0.40 -17.96 14.77
N TRP A 338 0.90 -17.67 14.72
CA TRP A 338 1.86 -18.33 15.61
C TRP A 338 1.71 -17.87 17.06
N LYS A 339 1.31 -16.61 17.30
CA LYS A 339 0.95 -16.14 18.66
C LYS A 339 -0.33 -16.82 19.16
N ILE A 340 -1.35 -16.94 18.32
CA ILE A 340 -2.63 -17.61 18.68
C ILE A 340 -2.44 -19.12 18.86
N ILE A 341 -1.68 -19.78 17.99
CA ILE A 341 -1.35 -21.21 18.06
C ILE A 341 -0.41 -21.51 19.24
N TRP A 342 0.58 -20.65 19.51
CA TRP A 342 1.45 -20.77 20.69
C TRP A 342 0.67 -20.53 21.99
N MET A 343 -0.26 -19.57 22.01
CA MET A 343 -1.20 -19.39 23.12
C MET A 343 -2.15 -20.58 23.30
N ALA A 344 -2.55 -21.26 22.22
CA ALA A 344 -3.44 -22.43 22.26
C ALA A 344 -2.74 -23.73 22.72
N ASN A 345 -1.41 -23.81 22.68
CA ASN A 345 -0.64 -25.03 22.98
C ASN A 345 0.11 -25.03 24.33
N ILE A 346 -0.13 -24.05 25.20
CA ILE A 346 0.43 -24.02 26.57
C ILE A 346 -0.44 -24.87 27.52
N PRO A 347 0.12 -25.83 28.27
CA PRO A 347 -0.64 -26.81 29.04
C PRO A 347 -1.11 -26.31 30.43
N GLU A 348 -1.54 -25.05 30.56
CA GLU A 348 -2.12 -24.52 31.81
C GLU A 348 -3.64 -24.30 31.68
N LYS A 349 -4.37 -25.42 31.76
CA LYS A 349 -5.82 -25.58 31.56
C LYS A 349 -6.76 -24.88 32.58
N ARG A 350 -6.32 -23.90 33.39
CA ARG A 350 -7.21 -23.30 34.42
C ARG A 350 -7.38 -21.79 34.39
N LYS A 351 -6.63 -21.03 33.58
CA LYS A 351 -6.74 -19.55 33.56
C LYS A 351 -7.41 -18.93 32.33
N TRP A 352 -7.77 -19.72 31.32
CA TRP A 352 -8.22 -19.20 30.01
C TRP A 352 -9.61 -19.65 29.56
N GLY A 353 -10.50 -19.97 30.52
CA GLY A 353 -11.90 -20.31 30.22
C GLY A 353 -12.75 -19.11 29.74
N ILE A 354 -12.33 -17.88 30.02
CA ILE A 354 -13.11 -16.66 29.77
C ILE A 354 -12.70 -16.01 28.43
N TYR A 355 -11.41 -16.04 28.07
CA TYR A 355 -10.90 -15.48 26.81
C TYR A 355 -11.34 -16.25 25.55
N ARG A 356 -11.71 -17.52 25.68
CA ARG A 356 -12.11 -18.38 24.55
C ARG A 356 -13.56 -18.17 24.11
N SER A 357 -14.43 -17.65 24.98
CA SER A 357 -15.87 -17.50 24.69
C SER A 357 -16.26 -16.11 24.17
N PHE A 358 -15.42 -15.07 24.38
CA PHE A 358 -15.81 -13.68 24.08
C PHE A 358 -15.02 -13.01 22.93
N ALA A 359 -13.76 -13.39 22.66
CA ALA A 359 -12.91 -12.67 21.70
C ALA A 359 -12.94 -13.24 20.26
N LEU A 360 -13.12 -14.56 20.11
CA LEU A 360 -13.12 -15.25 18.81
C LEU A 360 -14.32 -14.90 17.90
N PRO A 361 -15.56 -14.76 18.42
CA PRO A 361 -16.72 -14.46 17.58
C PRO A 361 -16.74 -13.03 17.01
N LEU A 362 -16.24 -12.05 17.77
CA LEU A 362 -16.17 -10.65 17.34
C LEU A 362 -15.17 -10.42 16.21
N LEU A 363 -13.98 -11.02 16.32
CA LEU A 363 -12.98 -11.00 15.26
C LEU A 363 -13.53 -11.63 13.97
N TYR A 364 -14.36 -12.68 14.10
CA TYR A 364 -15.03 -13.31 12.97
C TYR A 364 -16.09 -12.39 12.33
N GLY A 365 -16.92 -11.71 13.12
CA GLY A 365 -17.94 -10.78 12.62
C GLY A 365 -17.36 -9.58 11.85
N ILE A 366 -16.32 -8.95 12.39
CA ILE A 366 -15.60 -7.87 11.72
C ILE A 366 -14.96 -8.39 10.42
N CYS A 367 -14.31 -9.56 10.46
CA CYS A 367 -13.67 -10.18 9.30
C CYS A 367 -14.67 -10.41 8.17
N MET A 368 -15.85 -10.97 8.46
CA MET A 368 -16.89 -11.21 7.46
C MET A 368 -17.40 -9.92 6.80
N VAL A 369 -17.67 -8.88 7.60
CA VAL A 369 -18.15 -7.59 7.06
C VAL A 369 -17.08 -6.93 6.18
N LEU A 370 -15.81 -6.98 6.60
CA LEU A 370 -14.69 -6.50 5.81
C LEU A 370 -14.49 -7.34 4.54
N GLN A 371 -14.70 -8.66 4.61
CA GLN A 371 -14.64 -9.55 3.46
C GLN A 371 -15.72 -9.23 2.44
N ASP A 372 -16.96 -9.00 2.88
CA ASP A 372 -18.05 -8.59 1.98
C ASP A 372 -17.82 -7.20 1.38
N LEU A 373 -17.29 -6.26 2.16
CA LEU A 373 -16.91 -4.93 1.67
C LEU A 373 -15.80 -5.03 0.61
N ILE A 374 -14.72 -5.75 0.89
CA ILE A 374 -13.60 -5.97 -0.03
C ILE A 374 -14.09 -6.69 -1.29
N ARG A 375 -14.93 -7.73 -1.15
CA ARG A 375 -15.54 -8.44 -2.28
C ARG A 375 -16.42 -7.52 -3.13
N SER A 376 -17.20 -6.63 -2.50
CA SER A 376 -18.03 -5.66 -3.23
C SER A 376 -17.18 -4.71 -4.08
N VAL A 377 -16.04 -4.24 -3.56
CA VAL A 377 -15.09 -3.39 -4.29
C VAL A 377 -14.39 -4.18 -5.39
N SER A 378 -13.95 -5.40 -5.10
CA SER A 378 -13.27 -6.30 -6.05
C SER A 378 -14.17 -6.76 -7.20
N SER A 379 -15.48 -6.92 -6.98
CA SER A 379 -16.42 -7.37 -8.02
C SER A 379 -16.60 -6.38 -9.18
N ARG A 380 -16.16 -5.12 -9.02
CA ARG A 380 -16.14 -4.09 -10.08
C ARG A 380 -14.90 -4.12 -10.97
N LYS A 381 -14.13 -5.21 -10.97
CA LYS A 381 -12.88 -5.33 -11.74
C LYS A 381 -13.13 -5.25 -13.25
N GLY A 382 -12.80 -4.09 -13.83
CA GLY A 382 -12.67 -3.90 -15.27
C GLY A 382 -11.20 -3.97 -15.74
N ILE A 383 -11.00 -3.92 -17.06
CA ILE A 383 -9.68 -3.74 -17.69
C ILE A 383 -9.09 -2.37 -17.24
N PHE A 384 -7.77 -2.23 -17.28
CA PHE A 384 -7.04 -0.98 -16.95
C PHE A 384 -7.78 0.27 -17.51
N GLY A 385 -8.09 1.24 -16.65
CA GLY A 385 -8.88 2.43 -16.97
C GLY A 385 -9.55 3.06 -15.74
N ASP A 386 -10.61 3.85 -15.95
CA ASP A 386 -11.28 4.62 -14.88
C ASP A 386 -11.92 3.73 -13.80
N SER A 387 -12.45 2.56 -14.18
CA SER A 387 -13.03 1.58 -13.23
C SER A 387 -11.97 0.97 -12.30
N TRP A 388 -10.77 0.73 -12.83
CA TRP A 388 -9.62 0.24 -12.10
C TRP A 388 -9.09 1.28 -11.09
N GLN A 389 -9.01 2.54 -11.52
CA GLN A 389 -8.59 3.63 -10.65
C GLN A 389 -9.60 3.89 -9.53
N ALA A 390 -10.91 3.89 -9.85
CA ALA A 390 -11.97 4.02 -8.86
C ALA A 390 -11.95 2.88 -7.82
N MET A 391 -11.72 1.64 -8.24
CA MET A 391 -11.53 0.52 -7.30
C MET A 391 -10.35 0.78 -6.35
N ARG A 392 -9.23 1.27 -6.88
CA ARG A 392 -8.01 1.54 -6.12
C ARG A 392 -8.18 2.68 -5.12
N GLU A 393 -8.85 3.75 -5.51
CA GLU A 393 -9.19 4.85 -4.61
C GLU A 393 -10.08 4.35 -3.46
N LYS A 394 -11.02 3.43 -3.74
CA LYS A 394 -11.83 2.79 -2.69
C LYS A 394 -11.00 1.94 -1.74
N PHE A 395 -10.06 1.13 -2.24
CA PHE A 395 -9.13 0.39 -1.36
C PHE A 395 -8.27 1.32 -0.51
N LEU A 396 -7.76 2.42 -1.09
CA LEU A 396 -7.01 3.43 -0.33
C LEU A 396 -7.87 4.08 0.76
N GLY A 397 -9.15 4.35 0.47
CA GLY A 397 -10.12 4.81 1.47
C GLY A 397 -10.30 3.81 2.61
N ILE A 398 -10.49 2.52 2.31
CA ILE A 398 -10.61 1.44 3.31
C ILE A 398 -9.38 1.40 4.22
N TYR A 399 -8.18 1.39 3.65
CA TYR A 399 -6.94 1.40 4.44
C TYR A 399 -6.76 2.71 5.21
N GLY A 400 -7.16 3.85 4.64
CA GLY A 400 -7.12 5.15 5.30
C GLY A 400 -7.98 5.17 6.57
N GLU A 401 -9.23 4.70 6.48
CA GLU A 401 -10.13 4.64 7.64
C GLU A 401 -9.71 3.59 8.66
N ALA A 402 -9.17 2.45 8.20
CA ALA A 402 -8.59 1.45 9.10
C ALA A 402 -7.39 2.00 9.88
N LEU A 403 -6.55 2.83 9.26
CA LEU A 403 -5.46 3.51 9.96
C LEU A 403 -5.97 4.56 10.96
N SER A 404 -7.05 5.28 10.61
CA SER A 404 -7.70 6.26 11.50
C SER A 404 -8.27 5.61 12.77
N SER A 405 -8.67 4.33 12.73
CA SER A 405 -9.12 3.58 13.92
C SER A 405 -8.04 3.37 14.98
N ASN A 406 -6.76 3.62 14.66
CA ASN A 406 -5.60 3.25 15.49
C ASN A 406 -5.54 1.75 15.87
N CYS A 407 -6.34 0.88 15.22
CA CYS A 407 -6.33 -0.56 15.44
C CYS A 407 -5.44 -1.25 14.40
N ARG A 408 -4.26 -1.70 14.82
CA ARG A 408 -3.32 -2.44 13.94
C ARG A 408 -3.90 -3.75 13.46
N ASP A 409 -4.72 -4.41 14.28
CA ASP A 409 -5.32 -5.70 13.97
C ASP A 409 -6.34 -5.58 12.83
N LEU A 410 -7.07 -4.45 12.71
CA LEU A 410 -7.95 -4.19 11.57
C LEU A 410 -7.17 -4.07 10.25
N VAL A 411 -6.07 -3.33 10.25
CA VAL A 411 -5.23 -3.19 9.05
C VAL A 411 -4.67 -4.55 8.63
N GLN A 412 -4.22 -5.36 9.60
CA GLN A 412 -3.74 -6.71 9.34
C GLN A 412 -4.84 -7.63 8.81
N MET A 413 -6.06 -7.52 9.34
CA MET A 413 -7.21 -8.31 8.89
C MET A 413 -7.59 -7.97 7.45
N ILE A 414 -7.68 -6.68 7.10
CA ILE A 414 -7.93 -6.21 5.73
C ILE A 414 -6.86 -6.75 4.78
N GLN A 415 -5.58 -6.71 5.19
CA GLN A 415 -4.48 -7.22 4.40
C GLN A 415 -4.60 -8.74 4.15
N VAL A 416 -4.90 -9.53 5.19
CA VAL A 416 -5.07 -10.99 5.06
C VAL A 416 -6.24 -11.33 4.14
N ILE A 417 -7.39 -10.66 4.31
CA ILE A 417 -8.55 -10.86 3.45
C ILE A 417 -8.20 -10.54 1.98
N GLN A 418 -7.49 -9.43 1.74
CA GLN A 418 -7.06 -9.07 0.40
C GLN A 418 -6.09 -10.10 -0.21
N ASP A 419 -5.19 -10.66 0.62
CA ASP A 419 -4.25 -11.70 0.19
C ASP A 419 -4.94 -13.00 -0.16
N GLU A 420 -5.95 -13.40 0.60
CA GLU A 420 -6.77 -14.58 0.32
C GLU A 420 -7.50 -14.43 -1.03
N PHE A 421 -8.16 -13.29 -1.27
CA PHE A 421 -8.81 -13.02 -2.56
C PHE A 421 -7.82 -13.01 -3.73
N LEU A 422 -6.64 -12.41 -3.53
CA LEU A 422 -5.59 -12.42 -4.56
C LEU A 422 -5.05 -13.84 -4.79
N SER A 423 -4.92 -14.64 -3.74
CA SER A 423 -4.47 -16.04 -3.85
C SER A 423 -5.47 -16.89 -4.61
N GLU A 424 -6.75 -16.80 -4.29
CA GLU A 424 -7.84 -17.47 -5.02
C GLU A 424 -7.82 -17.08 -6.49
N GLU A 425 -7.69 -15.78 -6.79
CA GLU A 425 -7.58 -15.29 -8.16
C GLU A 425 -6.36 -15.91 -8.86
N ILE A 426 -5.18 -15.87 -8.25
CA ILE A 426 -3.96 -16.45 -8.82
C ILE A 426 -4.09 -17.95 -9.09
N GLU A 427 -4.72 -18.71 -8.18
CA GLU A 427 -4.96 -20.14 -8.36
C GLU A 427 -5.92 -20.43 -9.52
N THR A 428 -7.00 -19.65 -9.65
CA THR A 428 -7.91 -19.78 -10.79
C THR A 428 -7.21 -19.48 -12.12
N TYR A 429 -6.37 -18.45 -12.17
CA TYR A 429 -5.57 -18.12 -13.37
C TYR A 429 -4.58 -19.23 -13.70
N LYS A 430 -3.86 -19.78 -12.72
CA LYS A 430 -2.92 -20.90 -12.92
C LYS A 430 -3.61 -22.16 -13.45
N ALA A 431 -4.88 -22.38 -13.13
CA ALA A 431 -5.65 -23.51 -13.66
C ALA A 431 -6.11 -23.30 -15.11
N LEU A 432 -6.18 -22.05 -15.57
CA LEU A 432 -6.66 -21.66 -16.90
C LEU A 432 -5.53 -21.46 -17.93
N ASP A 433 -4.35 -21.02 -17.49
CA ASP A 433 -3.24 -20.62 -18.37
C ASP A 433 -2.08 -21.63 -18.36
N ASP A 434 -1.83 -22.26 -19.52
CA ASP A 434 -0.65 -23.11 -19.76
C ASP A 434 0.65 -22.29 -19.92
N SER A 435 0.56 -20.96 -20.14
CA SER A 435 1.69 -20.12 -20.56
C SER A 435 2.52 -19.50 -19.42
N GLN A 436 2.15 -19.78 -18.15
CA GLN A 436 2.83 -19.37 -16.91
C GLN A 436 3.03 -17.85 -16.76
N ILE A 437 2.25 -17.02 -17.47
CA ILE A 437 2.41 -15.56 -17.38
C ILE A 437 1.72 -15.06 -16.10
N PRO A 438 2.40 -14.23 -15.27
CA PRO A 438 1.75 -13.57 -14.14
C PRO A 438 0.53 -12.74 -14.58
N PRO A 439 -0.64 -12.87 -13.93
CA PRO A 439 -1.85 -12.16 -14.31
C PRO A 439 -1.69 -10.63 -14.46
N PRO A 440 -0.90 -9.92 -13.62
CA PRO A 440 -0.68 -8.49 -13.80
C PRO A 440 0.02 -8.14 -15.12
N LEU A 441 0.93 -8.99 -15.60
CA LEU A 441 1.63 -8.80 -16.88
C LEU A 441 0.69 -9.06 -18.05
N GLU A 442 -0.14 -10.09 -17.97
CA GLU A 442 -1.11 -10.40 -19.02
C GLU A 442 -2.14 -9.28 -19.19
N CYS A 443 -2.68 -8.76 -18.07
CA CYS A 443 -3.57 -7.60 -18.08
C CYS A 443 -2.88 -6.36 -18.69
N PHE A 444 -1.60 -6.14 -18.38
CA PHE A 444 -0.83 -5.03 -18.94
C PHE A 444 -0.62 -5.19 -20.45
N GLN A 445 -0.33 -6.40 -20.93
CA GLN A 445 -0.21 -6.68 -22.35
C GLN A 445 -1.53 -6.45 -23.11
N ARG A 446 -2.67 -6.88 -22.55
CA ARG A 446 -4.00 -6.62 -23.14
C ARG A 446 -4.27 -5.12 -23.25
N TYR A 447 -3.99 -4.36 -22.20
CA TYR A 447 -4.14 -2.90 -22.23
C TYR A 447 -3.24 -2.23 -23.28
N LEU A 448 -1.99 -2.68 -23.42
CA LEU A 448 -1.10 -2.15 -24.47
C LEU A 448 -1.58 -2.49 -25.88
N ALA A 449 -2.27 -3.62 -26.07
CA ALA A 449 -2.86 -3.97 -27.36
C ALA A 449 -4.03 -3.02 -27.71
N GLU A 450 -4.86 -2.68 -26.73
CA GLU A 450 -5.97 -1.72 -26.87
C GLU A 450 -5.45 -0.28 -27.10
N LEU A 451 -4.39 0.13 -26.39
CA LEU A 451 -3.83 1.48 -26.53
C LEU A 451 -3.26 1.77 -27.94
N LYS A 452 -2.87 0.72 -28.67
CA LYS A 452 -2.31 0.85 -30.03
C LYS A 452 -3.37 1.29 -31.06
N SER A 453 -4.67 1.17 -30.80
CA SER A 453 -5.73 1.54 -31.75
C SER A 453 -6.16 3.02 -31.72
N ASP A 454 -5.90 3.78 -30.65
CA ASP A 454 -6.37 5.18 -30.53
C ASP A 454 -5.39 6.22 -31.07
N THR A 455 -5.84 7.38 -31.56
CA THR A 455 -5.05 8.24 -32.48
C THR A 455 -4.33 9.46 -31.87
N ASN A 456 -4.23 9.63 -30.54
CA ASN A 456 -3.57 10.81 -29.93
C ASN A 456 -2.22 10.48 -29.25
N ILE A 457 -1.13 11.18 -29.57
CA ILE A 457 0.26 10.83 -29.17
C ILE A 457 0.61 11.31 -27.75
N HIS A 458 0.15 12.49 -27.33
CA HIS A 458 0.51 13.04 -26.01
C HIS A 458 -0.26 12.38 -24.86
N GLU A 459 -1.54 12.09 -25.07
CA GLU A 459 -2.36 11.34 -24.10
C GLU A 459 -1.84 9.91 -23.89
N LYS A 460 -1.26 9.30 -24.94
CA LYS A 460 -0.64 7.97 -24.88
C LYS A 460 0.55 7.90 -23.94
N THR A 461 1.40 8.92 -23.88
CA THR A 461 2.59 8.86 -23.01
C THR A 461 2.20 8.96 -21.53
N SER A 462 1.23 9.80 -21.19
CA SER A 462 0.69 9.87 -19.83
C SER A 462 -0.04 8.59 -19.43
N SER A 463 -0.88 8.03 -20.30
CA SER A 463 -1.61 6.79 -20.00
C SER A 463 -0.68 5.58 -19.86
N LEU A 464 0.37 5.51 -20.69
CA LEU A 464 1.40 4.48 -20.59
C LEU A 464 2.14 4.52 -19.24
N ASN A 465 2.55 5.70 -18.77
CA ASN A 465 3.25 5.84 -17.48
C ASN A 465 2.35 5.45 -16.29
N VAL A 466 1.06 5.80 -16.35
CA VAL A 466 0.06 5.38 -15.36
C VAL A 466 -0.14 3.87 -15.38
N ALA A 467 -0.19 3.26 -16.57
CA ALA A 467 -0.31 1.82 -16.73
C ALA A 467 0.92 1.05 -16.23
N VAL A 468 2.13 1.53 -16.53
CA VAL A 468 3.41 0.97 -16.03
C VAL A 468 3.44 1.01 -14.49
N SER A 469 3.18 2.18 -13.90
CA SER A 469 3.16 2.34 -12.44
C SER A 469 2.10 1.45 -11.79
N SER A 470 0.96 1.28 -12.47
CA SER A 470 -0.13 0.44 -12.01
C SER A 470 0.23 -1.04 -12.03
N CYS A 471 0.75 -1.54 -13.16
CA CYS A 471 1.21 -2.91 -13.29
C CYS A 471 2.34 -3.23 -12.30
N MET A 472 3.29 -2.30 -12.10
CA MET A 472 4.35 -2.42 -11.09
C MET A 472 3.79 -2.67 -9.68
N ARG A 473 2.79 -1.88 -9.27
CA ARG A 473 2.15 -2.06 -7.96
C ARG A 473 1.47 -3.42 -7.84
N ASP A 474 0.73 -3.83 -8.87
CA ASP A 474 0.04 -5.12 -8.87
C ASP A 474 1.04 -6.29 -8.86
N MET A 475 2.18 -6.12 -9.54
CA MET A 475 3.30 -7.07 -9.48
C MET A 475 3.89 -7.21 -8.08
N TYR A 476 3.99 -6.13 -7.29
CA TYR A 476 4.41 -6.23 -5.89
C TYR A 476 3.39 -6.99 -5.04
N HIS A 477 2.08 -6.77 -5.24
CA HIS A 477 1.06 -7.53 -4.54
C HIS A 477 1.07 -9.01 -4.95
N TYR A 478 1.20 -9.29 -6.24
CA TYR A 478 1.31 -10.66 -6.78
C TYR A 478 2.54 -11.38 -6.22
N ALA A 479 3.71 -10.73 -6.25
CA ALA A 479 4.96 -11.28 -5.74
C ALA A 479 4.88 -11.59 -4.24
N ARG A 480 4.24 -10.71 -3.46
CA ARG A 480 4.03 -10.90 -2.02
C ARG A 480 3.13 -12.10 -1.72
N VAL A 481 2.03 -12.27 -2.44
CA VAL A 481 1.09 -13.40 -2.22
C VAL A 481 1.65 -14.71 -2.77
N SER A 482 2.29 -14.67 -3.94
CA SER A 482 2.90 -15.84 -4.58
C SER A 482 4.25 -16.25 -3.97
N ASN A 483 4.79 -15.42 -3.07
CA ASN A 483 6.10 -15.60 -2.45
C ASN A 483 7.26 -15.70 -3.47
N LEU A 484 7.19 -14.89 -4.53
CA LEU A 484 8.16 -14.80 -5.62
C LEU A 484 8.83 -13.43 -5.66
N HIS A 485 9.99 -13.32 -6.29
CA HIS A 485 10.64 -12.03 -6.49
C HIS A 485 10.14 -11.35 -7.78
N VAL A 486 9.78 -10.05 -7.72
CA VAL A 486 9.23 -9.34 -8.90
C VAL A 486 10.18 -9.40 -10.11
N LEU A 487 11.49 -9.19 -9.90
CA LEU A 487 12.46 -9.25 -11.00
C LEU A 487 12.59 -10.67 -11.59
N GLU A 488 12.43 -11.71 -10.77
CA GLU A 488 12.46 -13.10 -11.23
C GLU A 488 11.25 -13.36 -12.13
N CYS A 489 10.04 -12.99 -11.68
CA CYS A 489 8.82 -13.11 -12.48
C CYS A 489 8.91 -12.36 -13.82
N VAL A 490 9.44 -11.13 -13.81
CA VAL A 490 9.61 -10.31 -15.03
C VAL A 490 10.63 -10.94 -15.97
N MET A 491 11.77 -11.40 -15.45
CA MET A 491 12.81 -12.06 -16.24
C MET A 491 12.31 -13.36 -16.86
N ASP A 492 11.66 -14.22 -16.08
CA ASP A 492 11.14 -15.51 -16.55
C ASP A 492 10.05 -15.32 -17.61
N SER A 493 9.17 -14.34 -17.42
CA SER A 493 8.14 -13.99 -18.40
C SER A 493 8.76 -13.46 -19.69
N ALA A 494 9.75 -12.57 -19.59
CA ALA A 494 10.43 -12.01 -20.76
C ALA A 494 11.23 -13.08 -21.52
N LEU A 495 11.98 -13.95 -20.83
CA LEU A 495 12.75 -15.03 -21.46
C LEU A 495 11.84 -16.11 -22.05
N SER A 496 10.71 -16.42 -21.40
CA SER A 496 9.69 -17.32 -21.95
C SER A 496 9.08 -16.75 -23.23
N ALA A 497 8.77 -15.46 -23.26
CA ALA A 497 8.31 -14.77 -24.46
C ALA A 497 9.36 -14.80 -25.59
N VAL A 498 10.65 -14.59 -25.28
CA VAL A 498 11.75 -14.72 -26.25
C VAL A 498 11.83 -16.15 -26.80
N LYS A 499 11.73 -17.17 -25.94
CA LYS A 499 11.71 -18.58 -26.36
C LYS A 499 10.55 -18.91 -27.30
N ARG A 500 9.40 -18.23 -27.13
CA ARG A 500 8.22 -18.32 -28.01
C ARG A 500 8.30 -17.41 -29.25
N GLU A 501 9.42 -16.72 -29.47
CA GLU A 501 9.63 -15.72 -30.54
C GLU A 501 8.69 -14.50 -30.47
N GLN A 502 8.01 -14.29 -29.33
CA GLN A 502 7.13 -13.14 -29.08
C GLN A 502 7.93 -11.96 -28.55
N LEU A 503 8.81 -11.40 -29.39
CA LEU A 503 9.77 -10.37 -28.96
C LEU A 503 9.08 -9.07 -28.50
N GLN A 504 7.94 -8.72 -29.09
CA GLN A 504 7.16 -7.55 -28.67
C GLN A 504 6.60 -7.74 -27.25
N GLU A 505 6.21 -8.96 -26.89
CA GLU A 505 5.74 -9.31 -25.55
C GLU A 505 6.87 -9.10 -24.52
N ALA A 506 8.06 -9.62 -24.81
CA ALA A 506 9.25 -9.42 -23.99
C ALA A 506 9.59 -7.92 -23.84
N SER A 507 9.53 -7.17 -24.95
CA SER A 507 9.76 -5.71 -24.91
C SER A 507 8.72 -4.98 -24.05
N ASN A 508 7.45 -5.38 -24.09
CA ASN A 508 6.38 -4.78 -23.28
C ASN A 508 6.62 -5.06 -21.79
N VAL A 509 6.90 -6.31 -21.41
CA VAL A 509 7.17 -6.70 -20.02
C VAL A 509 8.37 -5.94 -19.45
N LEU A 510 9.42 -5.75 -20.26
CA LEU A 510 10.62 -5.00 -19.86
C LEU A 510 10.43 -3.49 -19.76
N MET A 511 9.27 -2.94 -20.14
CA MET A 511 8.95 -1.53 -19.88
C MET A 511 8.85 -1.22 -18.38
N LEU A 512 8.51 -2.22 -17.57
CA LEU A 512 8.45 -2.11 -16.11
C LEU A 512 9.85 -1.90 -15.50
N PHE A 513 10.87 -2.52 -16.10
CA PHE A 513 12.26 -2.47 -15.64
C PHE A 513 13.22 -2.32 -16.83
N PRO A 514 13.34 -1.12 -17.42
CA PRO A 514 14.14 -0.91 -18.61
C PRO A 514 15.57 -1.39 -18.45
N ARG A 515 16.15 -1.28 -17.23
CA ARG A 515 17.54 -1.70 -16.90
C ARG A 515 17.81 -3.20 -17.15
N LEU A 516 16.81 -4.06 -17.16
CA LEU A 516 16.96 -5.50 -17.43
C LEU A 516 17.14 -5.84 -18.92
N GLN A 517 16.87 -4.92 -19.85
CA GLN A 517 16.87 -5.19 -21.29
C GLN A 517 18.14 -5.86 -21.86
N PRO A 518 19.39 -5.40 -21.58
CA PRO A 518 20.62 -6.04 -22.06
C PRO A 518 20.80 -7.43 -21.48
N LEU A 519 20.36 -7.65 -20.23
CA LEU A 519 20.44 -8.96 -19.60
C LEU A 519 19.50 -9.94 -20.32
N VAL A 520 18.26 -9.54 -20.62
CA VAL A 520 17.34 -10.36 -21.42
C VAL A 520 17.80 -10.51 -22.87
N ALA A 521 18.37 -9.48 -23.49
CA ALA A 521 18.89 -9.55 -24.86
C ALA A 521 20.06 -10.54 -24.97
N SER A 522 20.99 -10.49 -24.02
CA SER A 522 22.13 -11.42 -23.96
C SER A 522 21.70 -12.84 -23.60
N MET A 523 20.90 -13.05 -22.56
CA MET A 523 20.43 -14.40 -22.18
C MET A 523 19.47 -15.00 -23.23
N GLY A 524 18.64 -14.16 -23.85
CA GLY A 524 17.71 -14.55 -24.90
C GLY A 524 18.39 -14.96 -26.21
N TRP A 525 19.62 -14.51 -26.45
CA TRP A 525 20.40 -14.87 -27.63
C TRP A 525 20.61 -16.39 -27.79
N ASP A 526 20.89 -17.06 -26.67
CA ASP A 526 21.15 -18.50 -26.64
C ASP A 526 19.86 -19.31 -26.82
N LEU A 527 18.72 -18.76 -26.38
CA LEU A 527 17.39 -19.37 -26.57
C LEU A 527 16.95 -19.39 -28.05
N LEU A 528 17.56 -18.56 -28.89
CA LEU A 528 17.25 -18.42 -30.32
C LEU A 528 18.33 -19.08 -31.22
N SER A 529 18.97 -20.14 -30.75
CA SER A 529 19.99 -20.87 -31.51
C SER A 529 19.51 -21.28 -32.90
N GLY A 530 20.28 -20.93 -33.94
CA GLY A 530 19.97 -21.25 -35.33
C GLY A 530 18.99 -20.29 -36.02
N LYS A 531 18.38 -19.35 -35.29
CA LYS A 531 17.36 -18.42 -35.81
C LYS A 531 17.93 -17.00 -35.92
N THR A 532 18.68 -16.72 -36.99
CA THR A 532 19.36 -15.42 -37.16
C THR A 532 18.41 -14.24 -37.31
N THR A 533 17.25 -14.43 -37.94
CA THR A 533 16.19 -13.40 -38.06
C THR A 533 15.61 -13.02 -36.69
N ALA A 534 15.32 -14.02 -35.86
CA ALA A 534 14.82 -13.81 -34.51
C ALA A 534 15.88 -13.14 -33.63
N ARG A 535 17.15 -13.55 -33.71
CA ARG A 535 18.28 -12.91 -33.03
C ARG A 535 18.45 -11.44 -33.44
N ARG A 536 18.35 -11.14 -34.73
CA ARG A 536 18.40 -9.77 -35.26
C ARG A 536 17.24 -8.93 -34.73
N SER A 537 16.02 -9.44 -34.77
CA SER A 537 14.84 -8.77 -34.24
C SER A 537 14.93 -8.56 -32.71
N LEU A 538 15.45 -9.54 -31.96
CA LEU A 538 15.65 -9.45 -30.51
C LEU A 538 16.57 -8.27 -30.19
N MET A 539 17.72 -8.18 -30.86
CA MET A 539 18.64 -7.07 -30.68
C MET A 539 17.98 -5.75 -31.10
N GLN A 540 17.32 -5.67 -32.25
CA GLN A 540 16.63 -4.43 -32.69
C GLN A 540 15.57 -3.92 -31.71
N GLN A 541 14.86 -4.82 -31.01
CA GLN A 541 13.82 -4.42 -30.08
C GLN A 541 14.36 -4.06 -28.70
N LEU A 542 15.30 -4.86 -28.17
CA LEU A 542 15.79 -4.74 -26.79
C LEU A 542 17.12 -3.95 -26.68
N TRP A 543 17.87 -3.79 -27.76
CA TRP A 543 19.21 -3.17 -27.78
C TRP A 543 19.50 -2.36 -29.06
N THR A 544 19.42 -1.03 -28.97
CA THR A 544 19.78 -0.11 -30.07
C THR A 544 20.63 1.05 -29.55
N SER A 545 21.38 1.73 -30.42
CA SER A 545 22.18 2.91 -30.03
C SER A 545 21.35 4.01 -29.34
N LYS A 546 20.06 4.14 -29.66
CA LYS A 546 19.11 5.04 -28.95
C LYS A 546 18.69 4.54 -27.55
N SER A 547 18.73 3.23 -27.26
CA SER A 547 18.43 2.70 -25.92
C SER A 547 19.54 2.98 -24.91
N GLN A 548 20.76 3.27 -25.36
CA GLN A 548 21.84 3.78 -24.51
C GLN A 548 21.56 5.22 -24.04
N VAL A 549 20.97 6.07 -24.91
CA VAL A 549 20.68 7.49 -24.61
C VAL A 549 19.55 7.65 -23.59
N LEU A 550 18.44 6.92 -23.75
CA LEU A 550 17.31 6.99 -22.78
C LEU A 550 17.70 6.50 -21.38
N ARG A 551 18.67 5.58 -21.27
CA ARG A 551 19.20 5.10 -20.00
C ARG A 551 20.13 6.10 -19.31
N LEU A 552 20.86 6.89 -20.10
CA LEU A 552 21.71 7.96 -19.59
C LEU A 552 20.88 9.11 -19.00
N GLU A 553 19.65 9.31 -19.46
CA GLU A 553 18.71 10.27 -18.86
C GLU A 553 18.18 9.79 -17.49
N GLU A 554 17.79 8.52 -17.34
CA GLU A 554 17.36 7.94 -16.05
C GLU A 554 18.52 7.78 -15.03
N SER A 555 19.76 7.56 -15.49
CA SER A 555 20.93 7.41 -14.61
C SER A 555 21.43 8.73 -14.01
N SER A 556 21.01 9.89 -14.55
CA SER A 556 21.34 11.21 -14.00
C SER A 556 20.80 11.44 -12.58
N LEU A 557 19.81 10.64 -12.14
CA LEU A 557 19.21 10.71 -10.80
C LEU A 557 19.98 9.96 -9.71
N TYR A 558 20.88 9.04 -10.08
CA TYR A 558 21.70 8.25 -9.13
C TYR A 558 23.17 8.28 -9.55
N GLY A 559 23.86 9.36 -9.19
CA GLY A 559 25.28 9.42 -8.82
C GLY A 559 26.34 8.68 -9.66
N ASN A 560 27.21 9.49 -10.26
CA ASN A 560 28.52 9.21 -10.88
C ASN A 560 28.51 8.56 -12.26
N GLN A 561 28.76 9.40 -13.26
CA GLN A 561 29.23 9.08 -14.61
C GLN A 561 30.63 8.45 -14.56
N SER A 562 30.78 7.26 -13.97
CA SER A 562 31.94 6.44 -14.34
C SER A 562 31.63 5.84 -15.71
N ASP A 563 32.41 6.23 -16.72
CA ASP A 563 32.43 5.74 -18.10
C ASP A 563 32.71 4.21 -18.23
N GLU A 564 32.46 3.42 -17.18
CA GLU A 564 32.58 1.97 -17.19
C GLU A 564 31.36 1.37 -17.89
N ILE A 565 31.51 1.12 -19.19
CA ILE A 565 30.55 0.36 -20.00
C ILE A 565 30.29 -0.98 -19.29
N SER A 566 29.02 -1.26 -18.98
CA SER A 566 28.63 -2.52 -18.34
C SER A 566 29.08 -3.70 -19.21
N CYS A 567 29.63 -4.75 -18.61
CA CYS A 567 30.09 -5.94 -19.33
C CYS A 567 28.98 -6.58 -20.18
N VAL A 568 27.72 -6.48 -19.71
CA VAL A 568 26.55 -7.00 -20.42
C VAL A 568 26.21 -6.13 -21.62
N GLU A 569 26.33 -4.81 -21.48
CA GLU A 569 26.07 -3.85 -22.57
C GLU A 569 27.12 -4.01 -23.68
N HIS A 570 28.40 -4.14 -23.30
CA HIS A 570 29.46 -4.45 -24.26
C HIS A 570 29.23 -5.79 -24.97
N LEU A 571 28.74 -6.81 -24.25
CA LEU A 571 28.40 -8.09 -24.85
C LEU A 571 27.26 -7.95 -25.86
N CYS A 572 26.23 -7.15 -25.58
CA CYS A 572 25.17 -6.84 -26.53
C CYS A 572 25.71 -6.13 -27.78
N ASP A 573 26.61 -5.15 -27.64
CA ASP A 573 27.27 -4.51 -28.79
C ASP A 573 28.08 -5.53 -29.61
N ASN A 574 28.77 -6.46 -28.95
CA ASN A 574 29.52 -7.50 -29.63
C ASN A 574 28.62 -8.50 -30.37
N LEU A 575 27.44 -8.82 -29.82
CA LEU A 575 26.45 -9.65 -30.51
C LEU A 575 25.87 -8.95 -31.75
N CYS A 576 25.57 -7.64 -31.65
CA CYS A 576 25.19 -6.84 -32.82
C CYS A 576 26.28 -6.84 -33.89
N TYR A 577 27.54 -6.64 -33.49
CA TYR A 577 28.69 -6.71 -34.39
C TYR A 577 28.79 -8.07 -35.10
N GLN A 578 28.65 -9.17 -34.37
CA GLN A 578 28.69 -10.52 -34.95
C GLN A 578 27.56 -10.76 -35.96
N LEU A 579 26.35 -10.23 -35.70
CA LEU A 579 25.24 -10.27 -36.67
C LEU A 579 25.54 -9.47 -37.93
N ASP A 580 26.18 -8.32 -37.81
CA ASP A 580 26.54 -7.47 -38.95
C ASP A 580 27.61 -8.16 -39.81
N VAL A 581 28.63 -8.78 -39.20
CA VAL A 581 29.64 -9.59 -39.91
C VAL A 581 29.02 -10.79 -40.61
N ALA A 582 28.14 -11.53 -39.93
CA ALA A 582 27.44 -12.66 -40.51
C ALA A 582 26.56 -12.24 -41.71
N SER A 583 25.84 -11.12 -41.56
CA SER A 583 25.01 -10.54 -42.63
C SER A 583 25.85 -10.13 -43.85
N PHE A 584 26.97 -9.45 -43.61
CA PHE A 584 27.90 -9.06 -44.67
C PHE A 584 28.37 -10.28 -45.47
N VAL A 585 28.84 -11.33 -44.79
CA VAL A 585 29.34 -12.55 -45.44
C VAL A 585 28.24 -13.23 -46.25
N ALA A 586 27.02 -13.31 -45.71
CA ALA A 586 25.88 -13.88 -46.41
C ALA A 586 25.49 -13.06 -47.65
N CYS A 587 25.53 -11.73 -47.58
CA CYS A 587 25.30 -10.85 -48.74
C CYS A 587 26.35 -11.08 -49.83
N VAL A 588 27.64 -11.08 -49.49
CA VAL A 588 28.73 -11.26 -50.47
C VAL A 588 28.66 -12.64 -51.13
N ASN A 589 28.43 -13.70 -50.35
CA ASN A 589 28.28 -15.06 -50.90
C ASN A 589 27.05 -15.21 -51.80
N SER A 590 26.01 -14.41 -51.57
CA SER A 590 24.81 -14.34 -52.41
C SER A 590 24.97 -13.41 -53.62
N GLY A 591 26.15 -12.82 -53.83
CA GLY A 591 26.43 -11.88 -54.92
C GLY A 591 25.79 -10.49 -54.75
N ARG A 592 25.39 -10.13 -53.53
CA ARG A 592 24.77 -8.84 -53.19
C ARG A 592 25.77 -7.91 -52.52
N SER A 593 25.55 -6.60 -52.67
CA SER A 593 26.28 -5.60 -51.89
C SER A 593 25.67 -5.47 -50.50
N TRP A 594 26.55 -5.36 -49.50
CA TRP A 594 26.18 -4.97 -48.15
C TRP A 594 26.44 -3.47 -47.95
N ASN A 595 25.66 -2.80 -47.10
CA ASN A 595 25.87 -1.41 -46.76
C ASN A 595 25.78 -1.18 -45.24
N SER A 596 26.47 -0.16 -44.74
CA SER A 596 26.46 0.19 -43.31
C SER A 596 25.13 0.69 -42.78
N LYS A 597 24.13 0.96 -43.63
CA LYS A 597 22.76 1.28 -43.18
C LYS A 597 22.02 0.05 -42.66
N PHE A 598 22.43 -1.16 -43.07
CA PHE A 598 21.89 -2.41 -42.54
C PHE A 598 22.50 -2.81 -41.18
N SER A 599 23.53 -2.09 -40.70
CA SER A 599 24.19 -2.40 -39.42
C SER A 599 23.28 -2.13 -38.24
N LEU A 600 23.19 -3.08 -37.32
CA LEU A 600 22.45 -2.92 -36.07
C LEU A 600 23.09 -1.90 -35.12
N LEU A 601 24.42 -1.76 -35.18
CA LEU A 601 25.16 -0.80 -34.35
C LEU A 601 24.92 0.65 -34.80
N LEU A 602 24.79 0.86 -36.11
CA LEU A 602 24.67 2.18 -36.73
C LEU A 602 23.20 2.58 -37.01
N SER A 603 22.27 1.62 -36.98
CA SER A 603 20.85 1.86 -37.24
C SER A 603 20.08 2.25 -35.98
N GLY A 604 19.32 3.35 -36.05
CA GLY A 604 18.33 3.71 -35.03
C GLY A 604 16.99 2.98 -35.26
N LYS A 605 16.10 2.98 -34.26
CA LYS A 605 14.73 2.37 -34.28
C LYS A 605 13.82 2.75 -35.48
N GLU A 606 14.25 3.60 -36.41
CA GLU A 606 13.44 4.15 -37.52
C GLU A 606 13.46 3.29 -38.80
N GLN A 607 14.04 2.09 -38.79
CA GLN A 607 14.16 1.26 -40.00
C GLN A 607 13.50 -0.12 -39.87
N ILE A 608 12.21 -0.15 -39.50
CA ILE A 608 11.36 -1.36 -39.61
C ILE A 608 11.13 -1.74 -41.09
N ALA A 609 11.27 -0.79 -42.02
CA ALA A 609 11.02 -0.97 -43.45
C ALA A 609 12.12 -1.73 -44.25
N LEU A 610 13.29 -2.00 -43.66
CA LEU A 610 14.37 -2.77 -44.31
C LEU A 610 14.27 -4.30 -44.07
N ALA A 611 13.29 -4.75 -43.28
CA ALA A 611 13.07 -6.16 -42.97
C ALA A 611 12.80 -7.04 -44.21
N GLU A 612 12.22 -6.47 -45.28
CA GLU A 612 11.93 -7.21 -46.52
C GLU A 612 13.19 -7.52 -47.36
N GLU A 613 14.23 -6.68 -47.31
CA GLU A 613 15.51 -6.95 -47.99
C GLU A 613 16.40 -7.93 -47.21
N VAL A 614 16.26 -7.95 -45.88
CA VAL A 614 16.96 -8.88 -44.98
C VAL A 614 16.42 -10.32 -45.09
N ALA A 615 15.17 -10.50 -45.52
CA ALA A 615 14.56 -11.82 -45.74
C ALA A 615 15.21 -12.62 -46.88
N GLN A 616 16.17 -12.04 -47.61
CA GLN A 616 16.85 -12.66 -48.74
C GLN A 616 18.31 -13.05 -48.43
N SER A 617 18.74 -12.99 -47.15
CA SER A 617 20.06 -13.45 -46.71
C SER A 617 20.12 -14.98 -46.59
N ASP A 618 21.26 -15.58 -46.93
CA ASP A 618 21.50 -17.01 -46.71
C ASP A 618 21.67 -17.32 -45.21
N PHE A 619 20.61 -17.82 -44.58
CA PHE A 619 20.57 -18.15 -43.16
C PHE A 619 21.57 -19.24 -42.74
N PHE A 620 21.94 -20.14 -43.65
CA PHE A 620 22.94 -21.17 -43.36
C PHE A 620 24.32 -20.54 -43.22
N VAL A 621 24.68 -19.64 -44.15
CA VAL A 621 25.95 -18.89 -44.11
C VAL A 621 26.01 -18.00 -42.87
N GLU A 622 24.92 -17.28 -42.54
CA GLU A 622 24.90 -16.44 -41.34
C GLU A 622 25.15 -17.25 -40.06
N ASN A 623 24.45 -18.36 -39.86
CA ASN A 623 24.64 -19.22 -38.68
C ASN A 623 26.04 -19.82 -38.61
N PHE A 624 26.57 -20.29 -39.74
CA PHE A 624 27.92 -20.83 -39.81
C PHE A 624 28.99 -19.80 -39.41
N VAL A 625 28.84 -18.56 -39.88
CA VAL A 625 29.73 -17.45 -39.50
C VAL A 625 29.61 -17.14 -38.02
N LEU A 626 28.39 -17.08 -37.46
CA LEU A 626 28.17 -16.86 -36.03
C LEU A 626 28.82 -17.96 -35.16
N GLU A 627 28.70 -19.23 -35.55
CA GLU A 627 29.38 -20.33 -34.85
C GLU A 627 30.90 -20.17 -34.89
N ARG A 628 31.47 -19.77 -36.02
CA ARG A 628 32.92 -19.53 -36.16
C ARG A 628 33.41 -18.33 -35.34
N LEU A 629 32.63 -17.24 -35.32
CA LEU A 629 32.94 -16.04 -34.54
C LEU A 629 32.91 -16.26 -33.02
N SER A 630 32.24 -17.32 -32.56
CA SER A 630 32.28 -17.70 -31.14
C SER A 630 33.63 -18.27 -30.68
N VAL A 631 34.46 -18.77 -31.61
CA VAL A 631 35.74 -19.44 -31.31
C VAL A 631 36.95 -18.72 -31.93
N GLN A 632 36.76 -18.02 -33.05
CA GLN A 632 37.83 -17.42 -33.84
C GLN A 632 37.70 -15.90 -33.94
N SER A 633 38.81 -15.23 -34.26
CA SER A 633 38.78 -13.78 -34.49
C SER A 633 37.96 -13.42 -35.74
N PRO A 634 37.24 -12.28 -35.76
CA PRO A 634 36.55 -11.78 -36.96
C PRO A 634 37.49 -11.69 -38.16
N LEU A 635 38.71 -11.23 -37.88
CA LEU A 635 39.97 -11.45 -38.62
C LEU A 635 39.96 -12.66 -39.55
N ARG A 636 40.03 -13.80 -38.87
CA ARG A 636 40.23 -15.12 -39.45
C ARG A 636 38.99 -15.58 -40.21
N VAL A 637 37.81 -15.40 -39.62
CA VAL A 637 36.54 -15.85 -40.19
C VAL A 637 36.25 -15.14 -41.51
N LEU A 638 36.45 -13.82 -41.57
CA LEU A 638 36.23 -13.03 -42.78
C LEU A 638 37.05 -13.53 -43.96
N PHE A 639 38.34 -13.83 -43.76
CA PHE A 639 39.20 -14.29 -44.86
C PHE A 639 39.06 -15.76 -45.20
N ASP A 640 38.67 -16.60 -44.25
CA ASP A 640 38.39 -18.01 -44.51
C ASP A 640 37.09 -18.16 -45.34
N VAL A 641 36.09 -17.30 -45.12
CA VAL A 641 34.78 -17.39 -45.80
C VAL A 641 34.67 -16.46 -47.01
N VAL A 642 35.35 -15.31 -47.01
CA VAL A 642 35.38 -14.33 -48.11
C VAL A 642 36.83 -13.98 -48.47
N PRO A 643 37.56 -14.87 -49.19
CA PRO A 643 38.97 -14.65 -49.51
C PRO A 643 39.22 -13.40 -50.37
N GLY A 644 38.25 -13.03 -51.22
CA GLY A 644 38.32 -11.88 -52.13
C GLY A 644 37.72 -10.58 -51.60
N ILE A 645 37.57 -10.42 -50.28
CA ILE A 645 37.05 -9.18 -49.68
C ILE A 645 37.90 -7.97 -50.12
N LYS A 646 37.26 -6.82 -50.36
CA LYS A 646 37.98 -5.57 -50.69
C LYS A 646 38.52 -4.91 -49.43
N PHE A 647 39.67 -4.24 -49.53
CA PHE A 647 40.28 -3.56 -48.40
C PHE A 647 39.32 -2.59 -47.68
N GLN A 648 38.57 -1.79 -48.44
CA GLN A 648 37.65 -0.80 -47.87
C GLN A 648 36.53 -1.45 -47.04
N GLU A 649 35.96 -2.55 -47.54
CA GLU A 649 34.89 -3.31 -46.85
C GLU A 649 35.46 -3.99 -45.59
N ALA A 650 36.68 -4.54 -45.67
CA ALA A 650 37.35 -5.16 -44.52
C ALA A 650 37.63 -4.14 -43.40
N ILE A 651 38.14 -2.95 -43.75
CA ILE A 651 38.41 -1.88 -42.79
C ILE A 651 37.12 -1.33 -42.18
N GLU A 652 36.06 -1.15 -42.98
CA GLU A 652 34.75 -0.72 -42.47
C GLU A 652 34.24 -1.71 -41.40
N LEU A 653 34.26 -3.01 -41.69
CA LEU A 653 33.86 -4.06 -40.72
C LEU A 653 34.74 -4.08 -39.46
N ILE A 654 36.06 -3.97 -39.58
CA ILE A 654 36.95 -3.98 -38.40
C ILE A 654 36.75 -2.72 -37.56
N SER A 655 36.51 -1.58 -38.20
CA SER A 655 36.29 -0.32 -37.51
C SER A 655 35.04 -0.33 -36.63
N MET A 656 34.00 -1.06 -37.06
CA MET A 656 32.73 -1.23 -36.34
C MET A 656 32.81 -2.13 -35.10
N GLN A 657 33.92 -2.85 -34.88
CA GLN A 657 34.03 -3.71 -33.70
C GLN A 657 33.82 -2.86 -32.42
N PRO A 658 33.17 -3.37 -31.36
CA PRO A 658 33.04 -2.63 -30.10
C PRO A 658 34.38 -2.58 -29.33
N ILE A 659 34.66 -1.49 -28.61
CA ILE A 659 35.86 -1.35 -27.74
C ILE A 659 35.39 -1.32 -26.28
N ALA A 660 35.74 -2.33 -25.49
CA ALA A 660 35.53 -2.31 -24.04
C ALA A 660 36.74 -1.81 -23.25
N SER A 661 37.95 -2.03 -23.77
CA SER A 661 39.18 -1.81 -23.02
C SER A 661 40.29 -1.21 -23.90
N PRO A 662 41.30 -0.56 -23.28
CA PRO A 662 42.50 -0.11 -23.99
C PRO A 662 43.22 -1.25 -24.72
N THR A 663 43.15 -2.46 -24.17
CA THR A 663 43.73 -3.67 -24.77
C THR A 663 43.01 -4.04 -26.06
N ASP A 664 41.69 -3.96 -26.10
CA ASP A 664 40.91 -4.26 -27.30
C ASP A 664 41.05 -3.19 -28.38
N ALA A 665 41.19 -1.92 -27.97
CA ALA A 665 41.57 -0.84 -28.88
C ALA A 665 42.93 -1.11 -29.55
N TRP A 666 43.90 -1.62 -28.78
CA TRP A 666 45.21 -2.00 -29.30
C TRP A 666 45.14 -3.21 -30.24
N LYS A 667 44.34 -4.25 -29.90
CA LYS A 667 44.09 -5.39 -30.80
C LYS A 667 43.50 -4.95 -32.13
N ARG A 668 42.51 -4.05 -32.14
CA ARG A 668 41.96 -3.51 -33.39
C ARG A 668 43.00 -2.79 -34.22
N LYS A 669 43.85 -1.97 -33.58
CA LYS A 669 44.95 -1.30 -34.28
C LYS A 669 45.89 -2.31 -34.92
N GLN A 670 46.17 -3.42 -34.23
CA GLN A 670 46.95 -4.52 -34.78
C GLN A 670 46.23 -5.22 -35.94
N ASP A 671 44.92 -5.45 -35.86
CA ASP A 671 44.13 -6.05 -36.95
C ASP A 671 44.13 -5.17 -38.20
N VAL A 672 44.03 -3.85 -38.05
CA VAL A 672 44.15 -2.87 -39.15
C VAL A 672 45.56 -2.91 -39.76
N GLU A 673 46.61 -3.01 -38.97
CA GLU A 673 47.98 -3.18 -39.49
C GLU A 673 48.13 -4.49 -40.26
N LEU A 674 47.55 -5.59 -39.77
CA LEU A 674 47.55 -6.89 -40.45
C LEU A 674 46.81 -6.83 -41.80
N MET A 675 45.73 -6.06 -41.90
CA MET A 675 45.05 -5.78 -43.17
C MET A 675 45.99 -5.11 -44.16
N HIS A 676 46.64 -4.02 -43.76
CA HIS A 676 47.60 -3.32 -44.60
C HIS A 676 48.74 -4.23 -45.09
N MET A 677 49.23 -5.13 -44.24
CA MET A 677 50.27 -6.10 -44.64
C MET A 677 49.78 -7.07 -45.71
N ARG A 678 48.57 -7.63 -45.54
CA ARG A 678 47.98 -8.56 -46.51
C ARG A 678 47.80 -7.90 -47.87
N TYR A 679 47.17 -6.72 -47.91
CA TYR A 679 46.90 -6.05 -49.19
C TYR A 679 48.17 -5.47 -49.82
N ALA A 680 49.19 -5.09 -49.03
CA ALA A 680 50.51 -4.80 -49.58
C ALA A 680 51.09 -6.02 -50.33
N LEU A 681 51.08 -7.20 -49.71
CA LEU A 681 51.54 -8.43 -50.37
C LEU A 681 50.70 -8.78 -51.61
N GLU A 682 49.38 -8.62 -51.54
CA GLU A 682 48.49 -8.82 -52.69
C GLU A 682 48.81 -7.85 -53.83
N SER A 683 49.02 -6.57 -53.53
CA SER A 683 49.44 -5.55 -54.51
C SER A 683 50.79 -5.89 -55.15
N VAL A 684 51.76 -6.44 -54.40
CA VAL A 684 53.04 -6.93 -54.96
C VAL A 684 52.80 -8.05 -55.96
N VAL A 685 52.02 -9.06 -55.58
CA VAL A 685 51.72 -10.22 -56.45
C VAL A 685 51.00 -9.77 -57.72
N LEU A 686 50.02 -8.87 -57.60
CA LEU A 686 49.29 -8.32 -58.74
C LEU A 686 50.19 -7.44 -59.64
N ALA A 687 51.08 -6.64 -59.06
CA ALA A 687 52.06 -5.85 -59.81
C ALA A 687 53.02 -6.77 -60.59
N LEU A 688 53.57 -7.80 -59.94
CA LEU A 688 54.46 -8.79 -60.58
C LEU A 688 53.76 -9.52 -61.72
N ALA A 689 52.53 -9.99 -61.50
CA ALA A 689 51.74 -10.66 -62.54
C ALA A 689 51.41 -9.73 -63.72
N ALA A 690 51.13 -8.45 -63.47
CA ALA A 690 50.92 -7.47 -64.53
C ALA A 690 52.21 -7.20 -65.33
N MET A 691 53.35 -7.08 -64.64
CA MET A 691 54.67 -6.89 -65.26
C MET A 691 55.13 -8.11 -66.07
N GLU A 692 54.87 -9.33 -65.59
CA GLU A 692 55.17 -10.55 -66.33
C GLU A 692 54.39 -10.60 -67.66
N ARG A 693 53.10 -10.23 -67.63
CA ARG A 693 52.26 -10.16 -68.85
C ARG A 693 52.69 -9.06 -69.82
N CYS A 694 53.35 -8.00 -69.36
CA CYS A 694 53.95 -6.98 -70.22
C CYS A 694 55.14 -7.49 -71.04
N THR A 695 55.78 -8.61 -70.65
CA THR A 695 56.95 -9.14 -71.36
C THR A 695 56.59 -9.86 -72.68
N GLY A 696 55.30 -10.18 -72.88
CA GLY A 696 54.82 -10.93 -74.04
C GLY A 696 53.92 -10.18 -75.03
N ASP A 697 53.35 -9.01 -74.67
CA ASP A 697 52.44 -8.23 -75.52
C ASP A 697 52.57 -6.72 -75.19
N GLU A 698 52.92 -5.87 -76.17
CA GLU A 698 53.23 -4.43 -76.02
C GLU A 698 51.98 -3.55 -75.77
N ARG A 699 51.12 -3.89 -74.81
CA ARG A 699 49.98 -3.04 -74.44
C ARG A 699 50.35 -2.10 -73.29
N GLU A 700 50.36 -0.79 -73.56
CA GLU A 700 50.58 0.29 -72.57
C GLU A 700 49.67 0.18 -71.34
N SER A 701 48.49 -0.45 -71.48
CA SER A 701 47.52 -0.65 -70.39
C SER A 701 48.04 -1.54 -69.25
N HIS A 702 48.89 -2.53 -69.53
CA HIS A 702 49.42 -3.42 -68.49
C HIS A 702 50.53 -2.76 -67.65
N HIS A 703 51.32 -1.86 -68.26
CA HIS A 703 52.31 -1.06 -67.54
C HIS A 703 51.65 -0.06 -66.60
N GLN A 704 50.55 0.58 -67.02
CA GLN A 704 49.78 1.47 -66.16
C GLN A 704 49.14 0.71 -64.98
N LEU A 705 48.60 -0.49 -65.21
CA LEU A 705 48.08 -1.36 -64.14
C LEU A 705 49.15 -1.76 -63.11
N ALA A 706 50.35 -2.12 -63.56
CA ALA A 706 51.46 -2.43 -62.66
C ALA A 706 51.85 -1.23 -61.79
N LEU A 707 51.92 -0.03 -62.37
CA LEU A 707 52.19 1.21 -61.64
C LEU A 707 51.10 1.54 -60.61
N CYS A 708 49.83 1.29 -60.93
CA CYS A 708 48.72 1.44 -59.97
C CYS A 708 48.90 0.51 -58.77
N HIS A 709 49.18 -0.78 -59.00
CA HIS A 709 49.42 -1.73 -57.91
C HIS A 709 50.65 -1.40 -57.06
N LEU A 710 51.73 -0.89 -57.66
CA LEU A 710 52.90 -0.41 -56.91
C LEU A 710 52.59 0.82 -56.05
N LYS A 711 51.69 1.70 -56.52
CA LYS A 711 51.21 2.85 -55.74
C LYS A 711 50.36 2.40 -54.56
N ASP A 712 49.49 1.42 -54.75
CA ASP A 712 48.68 0.83 -53.67
C ASP A 712 49.56 0.16 -52.61
N LEU A 713 50.59 -0.56 -53.04
CA LEU A 713 51.63 -1.11 -52.17
C LEU A 713 52.29 -0.02 -51.31
N GLN A 714 52.72 1.09 -51.93
CA GLN A 714 53.33 2.19 -51.20
C GLN A 714 52.38 2.75 -50.13
N ASN A 715 51.12 3.00 -50.49
CA ASN A 715 50.11 3.52 -49.57
C ASN A 715 49.91 2.58 -48.37
N HIS A 716 49.84 1.26 -48.61
CA HIS A 716 49.69 0.28 -47.54
C HIS A 716 50.94 0.16 -46.65
N LEU A 717 52.15 0.23 -47.21
CA LEU A 717 53.40 0.24 -46.44
C LEU A 717 53.56 1.51 -45.59
N GLU A 718 53.09 2.65 -46.08
CA GLU A 718 53.10 3.92 -45.34
C GLU A 718 52.15 3.88 -44.14
N ALA A 719 51.01 3.18 -44.23
CA ALA A 719 50.04 3.05 -43.15
C ALA A 719 50.48 2.10 -42.00
N ILE A 720 51.49 1.26 -42.20
CA ILE A 720 52.02 0.35 -41.17
C ILE A 720 52.96 1.14 -40.24
N ASN A 721 52.52 1.37 -38.99
CA ASN A 721 53.30 2.09 -38.00
C ASN A 721 54.42 1.25 -37.36
N ASN A 722 54.24 -0.08 -37.29
CA ASN A 722 55.22 -0.98 -36.72
C ASN A 722 56.39 -1.21 -37.69
N ILE A 723 57.57 -0.67 -37.36
CA ILE A 723 58.79 -0.73 -38.17
C ILE A 723 59.20 -2.18 -38.48
N ALA A 724 59.13 -3.09 -37.52
CA ALA A 724 59.53 -4.48 -37.72
C ALA A 724 58.61 -5.19 -38.73
N ARG A 725 57.30 -4.96 -38.62
CA ARG A 725 56.32 -5.55 -39.56
C ARG A 725 56.41 -4.93 -40.95
N LYS A 726 56.68 -3.62 -41.03
CA LYS A 726 56.93 -2.91 -42.30
C LYS A 726 58.17 -3.47 -43.01
N HIS A 727 59.26 -3.72 -42.27
CA HIS A 727 60.44 -4.37 -42.84
C HIS A 727 60.13 -5.80 -43.29
N PHE A 728 59.39 -6.59 -42.51
CA PHE A 728 59.02 -7.95 -42.89
C PHE A 728 58.30 -8.00 -44.24
N VAL A 729 57.30 -7.13 -44.45
CA VAL A 729 56.59 -7.04 -45.74
C VAL A 729 57.47 -6.48 -46.86
N GLY A 730 58.37 -5.55 -46.56
CA GLY A 730 59.31 -5.02 -47.56
C GLY A 730 60.41 -6.00 -47.99
N PHE A 731 60.65 -7.06 -47.22
CA PHE A 731 61.60 -8.14 -47.55
C PHE A 731 60.95 -9.33 -48.27
N ALA A 732 59.66 -9.57 -48.04
CA ALA A 732 58.86 -10.60 -48.72
C ALA A 732 58.47 -10.14 -50.13
#